data_AF-A0AAD8PQF2-F1
#
_entry.id   AF-A0AAD8PQF2-F1
#
_cell.length_a   1.000
_cell.length_b   1.000
_cell.length_c   1.000
_cell.angle_alpha   90.00
_cell.angle_beta   90.00
_cell.angle_gamma   90.00
#
_symmetry.space_group_name_H-M   'P 1'
#
loop_
_entity.id
_entity.type
_entity.pdbx_description
1 polymer ?
#
loop_
_entity_poly.entity_id
_entity_poly.type
_entity_poly.pdbx_seq_one_letter_code
_entity_poly.pdbx_strand_id
1 'polypeptide(L)'
;MPLCTACSRLDLGDLLDEDDELQDMVLHDSVAILKEGTSSCDLCRLLYNSITDKLKGEGVSIDESAWSDPDSRVILRGIQYQDEDYLPCGLIWVKVRCASLGHRAYSYFGLYPEEGTPGLEGVVIGRPIKPPGEQIGLVSDWVKSCDRNHKGCHSDPCPLPTRVVDVGLDGHREPRLVVTGGAAGRYTTLSHCWGSHPVIRTTSRTIEDHLRALPLETLPKTFRDAVLITRSLGIQYIWIDSLCIVQDSTEDWELESVKMGTIYASSYLTIAASASKDSTGGCFMPRNTSIDVKVRFTVRNSGDPRPTSVFVRPRPRDFSHLPMSALHVRAWVTQERLLSARMIHYDADQLLWECRESRLTEDGVPVGAFSVARNVEWDERLHFSYPFSQSRSRPNFVWDWYDMVSAYSSRGITKSHDRLPALSGLAKAMEECTGQKYVAGLWKFHLGYGLLWRRSEQWLRKPGDGYRAPSWSWASLEGRVFMPEIATMVPYGNEMEIMIDIVDVHTTPLGLDPRGMLRSGYIKLKGKLKVADSRVDPATPGHKWFAKYQNGLAVDFLNYNDEMVGVAYFDEEYHSGKEERPLHYLQVARRLMEPSRWHGLLLEPTDEKNQFRRVGFCRTEEFPSRDWFANADEETIMIV
;
A
#
# COMPACT_ATOMS: atom_id res chain seq x y z
N MET A 1 -11.63 5.22 -36.29
CA MET A 1 -12.33 6.22 -37.11
C MET A 1 -11.39 7.40 -37.39
N PRO A 2 -11.57 8.20 -38.45
CA PRO A 2 -10.70 9.34 -38.72
C PRO A 2 -10.77 10.40 -37.60
N LEU A 3 -9.85 11.37 -37.62
CA LEU A 3 -9.93 12.55 -36.75
C LEU A 3 -10.89 13.60 -37.34
N CYS A 4 -11.63 14.30 -36.48
CA CYS A 4 -12.42 15.46 -36.91
C CYS A 4 -11.52 16.65 -37.30
N THR A 5 -12.09 17.68 -37.92
CA THR A 5 -11.35 18.86 -38.42
C THR A 5 -10.51 19.57 -37.36
N ALA A 6 -10.96 19.61 -36.09
CA ALA A 6 -10.17 20.17 -34.99
C ALA A 6 -9.02 19.22 -34.59
N CYS A 7 -9.34 17.95 -34.31
CA CYS A 7 -8.34 16.95 -33.90
C CYS A 7 -7.28 16.66 -34.98
N SER A 8 -7.59 16.83 -36.27
CA SER A 8 -6.63 16.70 -37.38
C SER A 8 -5.74 17.94 -37.60
N ARG A 9 -6.11 19.09 -37.02
CA ARG A 9 -5.28 20.30 -36.97
C ARG A 9 -4.37 20.35 -35.75
N LEU A 10 -4.81 19.77 -34.62
CA LEU A 10 -4.01 19.62 -33.41
C LEU A 10 -2.60 19.07 -33.74
N ASP A 11 -1.59 19.79 -33.27
CA ASP A 11 -0.20 19.35 -33.18
C ASP A 11 0.20 19.40 -31.70
N LEU A 12 0.70 18.29 -31.16
CA LEU A 12 1.07 18.21 -29.74
C LEU A 12 2.49 18.74 -29.46
N GLY A 13 3.26 19.08 -30.50
CA GLY A 13 4.50 19.86 -30.35
C GLY A 13 4.22 21.31 -29.94
N ASP A 14 3.04 21.84 -30.29
CA ASP A 14 2.60 23.20 -29.93
C ASP A 14 2.12 23.33 -28.46
N LEU A 15 2.28 22.27 -27.65
CA LEU A 15 2.20 22.37 -26.18
C LEU A 15 3.48 22.94 -25.55
N LEU A 16 4.55 23.02 -26.34
CA LEU A 16 5.78 23.75 -26.07
C LEU A 16 5.79 25.01 -26.95
N ASP A 17 6.44 26.09 -26.52
CA ASP A 17 6.68 27.26 -27.35
C ASP A 17 8.10 27.26 -27.96
N GLU A 18 8.62 28.43 -28.34
CA GLU A 18 9.96 28.54 -28.97
C GLU A 18 11.11 28.51 -27.95
N ASP A 19 10.81 28.65 -26.65
CA ASP A 19 11.76 28.56 -25.52
C ASP A 19 11.58 27.25 -24.70
N ASP A 20 10.84 26.26 -25.25
CA ASP A 20 10.43 25.00 -24.61
C ASP A 20 9.54 25.16 -23.34
N GLU A 21 8.89 26.32 -23.14
CA GLU A 21 7.94 26.54 -22.04
C GLU A 21 6.54 25.94 -22.31
N LEU A 22 5.81 25.60 -21.24
CA LEU A 22 4.54 24.87 -21.30
C LEU A 22 3.30 25.77 -21.49
N GLN A 23 2.64 25.67 -22.64
CA GLN A 23 1.40 26.40 -22.96
C GLN A 23 0.11 25.53 -22.89
N ASP A 24 -1.03 26.21 -22.69
CA ASP A 24 -2.39 25.62 -22.70
C ASP A 24 -3.03 25.80 -24.10
N MET A 25 -3.39 24.71 -24.78
CA MET A 25 -4.06 24.72 -26.09
C MET A 25 -5.58 24.47 -25.96
N VAL A 26 -6.42 25.14 -26.75
CA VAL A 26 -7.85 24.84 -26.86
C VAL A 26 -8.09 23.86 -28.02
N LEU A 27 -8.69 22.70 -27.74
CA LEU A 27 -9.05 21.71 -28.77
C LEU A 27 -10.50 21.86 -29.26
N HIS A 28 -11.41 22.17 -28.34
CA HIS A 28 -12.82 22.46 -28.62
C HIS A 28 -13.33 23.58 -27.72
N ASP A 29 -14.17 24.44 -28.27
CA ASP A 29 -14.73 25.58 -27.54
C ASP A 29 -15.72 25.16 -26.43
N SER A 30 -16.35 23.98 -26.56
CA SER A 30 -17.24 23.41 -25.54
C SER A 30 -17.12 21.88 -25.39
N VAL A 31 -17.54 21.37 -24.23
CA VAL A 31 -17.70 19.93 -23.98
C VAL A 31 -18.79 19.30 -24.85
N ALA A 32 -19.81 20.08 -25.27
CA ALA A 32 -20.84 19.61 -26.20
C ALA A 32 -20.24 19.20 -27.56
N ILE A 33 -19.32 19.99 -28.12
CA ILE A 33 -18.63 19.64 -29.37
C ILE A 33 -17.78 18.36 -29.21
N LEU A 34 -17.15 18.18 -28.04
CA LEU A 34 -16.44 16.92 -27.71
C LEU A 34 -17.41 15.73 -27.63
N LYS A 35 -18.60 15.91 -27.02
CA LYS A 35 -19.69 14.92 -26.89
C LYS A 35 -20.19 14.46 -28.27
N GLU A 36 -20.47 15.39 -29.17
CA GLU A 36 -20.86 15.12 -30.56
C GLU A 36 -19.75 14.39 -31.33
N GLY A 37 -18.51 14.84 -31.15
CA GLY A 37 -17.32 14.25 -31.79
C GLY A 37 -17.08 12.78 -31.46
N THR A 38 -17.57 12.27 -30.32
CA THR A 38 -17.44 10.85 -29.95
C THR A 38 -18.02 9.88 -30.99
N SER A 39 -19.00 10.32 -31.77
CA SER A 39 -19.66 9.55 -32.83
C SER A 39 -18.75 9.24 -34.03
N SER A 40 -17.75 10.09 -34.30
CA SER A 40 -17.03 10.14 -35.58
C SER A 40 -15.52 10.29 -35.46
N CYS A 41 -15.02 10.76 -34.32
CA CYS A 41 -13.59 11.01 -34.05
C CYS A 41 -13.07 10.15 -32.90
N ASP A 42 -12.00 9.40 -33.14
CA ASP A 42 -11.39 8.54 -32.10
C ASP A 42 -10.76 9.36 -30.97
N LEU A 43 -10.10 10.49 -31.26
CA LEU A 43 -9.54 11.34 -30.20
C LEU A 43 -10.65 11.96 -29.34
N CYS A 44 -11.75 12.46 -29.94
CA CYS A 44 -12.87 12.98 -29.16
C CYS A 44 -13.45 11.90 -28.24
N ARG A 45 -13.62 10.66 -28.73
CA ARG A 45 -14.12 9.53 -27.93
C ARG A 45 -13.15 9.13 -26.81
N LEU A 46 -11.86 9.05 -27.09
CA LEU A 46 -10.81 8.75 -26.10
C LEU A 46 -10.82 9.78 -24.96
N LEU A 47 -10.79 11.07 -25.30
CA LEU A 47 -10.76 12.15 -24.32
C LEU A 47 -12.05 12.19 -23.50
N TYR A 48 -13.20 12.09 -24.16
CA TYR A 48 -14.52 12.11 -23.54
C TYR A 48 -14.72 10.96 -22.54
N ASN A 49 -14.51 9.71 -22.99
CA ASN A 49 -14.70 8.53 -22.13
C ASN A 49 -13.75 8.57 -20.93
N SER A 50 -12.49 8.94 -21.13
CA SER A 50 -11.49 9.01 -20.05
C SER A 50 -11.78 10.10 -19.01
N ILE A 51 -12.63 11.08 -19.32
CA ILE A 51 -13.12 12.09 -18.37
C ILE A 51 -14.41 11.61 -17.68
N THR A 52 -15.37 11.04 -18.42
CA THR A 52 -16.63 10.52 -17.84
C THR A 52 -16.39 9.34 -16.89
N ASP A 53 -15.56 8.37 -17.28
CA ASP A 53 -15.27 7.19 -16.48
C ASP A 53 -14.51 7.54 -15.20
N LYS A 54 -13.64 8.55 -15.23
CA LYS A 54 -13.00 9.10 -14.02
C LYS A 54 -14.01 9.76 -13.09
N LEU A 55 -14.85 10.67 -13.60
CA LEU A 55 -15.87 11.35 -12.77
C LEU A 55 -16.83 10.34 -12.14
N LYS A 56 -17.26 9.34 -12.91
CA LYS A 56 -18.08 8.21 -12.45
C LYS A 56 -17.37 7.35 -11.40
N GLY A 57 -16.08 7.09 -11.55
CA GLY A 57 -15.24 6.39 -10.56
C GLY A 57 -15.06 7.18 -9.26
N GLU A 58 -15.00 8.52 -9.35
CA GLU A 58 -14.97 9.44 -8.20
C GLU A 58 -16.36 9.66 -7.56
N GLY A 59 -17.42 9.02 -8.07
CA GLY A 59 -18.80 9.21 -7.61
C GLY A 59 -19.39 10.60 -7.90
N VAL A 60 -18.77 11.37 -8.80
CA VAL A 60 -19.19 12.73 -9.15
C VAL A 60 -20.28 12.67 -10.21
N SER A 61 -21.47 13.18 -9.86
CA SER A 61 -22.58 13.37 -10.80
C SER A 61 -22.21 14.38 -11.88
N ILE A 62 -22.42 14.01 -13.15
CA ILE A 62 -22.30 14.92 -14.29
C ILE A 62 -23.50 15.88 -14.29
N ASP A 63 -23.22 17.18 -14.21
CA ASP A 63 -24.20 18.23 -14.45
C ASP A 63 -24.32 18.47 -15.97
N GLU A 64 -25.38 17.93 -16.58
CA GLU A 64 -25.68 18.10 -18.00
C GLU A 64 -25.86 19.57 -18.43
N SER A 65 -26.15 20.49 -17.50
CA SER A 65 -26.26 21.92 -17.81
C SER A 65 -24.88 22.57 -18.00
N ALA A 66 -23.95 22.37 -17.05
CA ALA A 66 -22.56 22.82 -17.17
C ALA A 66 -21.79 22.08 -18.28
N TRP A 67 -22.24 20.89 -18.68
CA TRP A 67 -21.75 20.13 -19.84
C TRP A 67 -22.25 20.65 -21.18
N SER A 68 -23.40 21.34 -21.18
CA SER A 68 -23.99 21.99 -22.36
C SER A 68 -23.61 23.47 -22.50
N ASP A 69 -22.80 23.99 -21.57
CA ASP A 69 -22.27 25.36 -21.59
C ASP A 69 -21.37 25.57 -22.83
N PRO A 70 -21.71 26.54 -23.71
CA PRO A 70 -20.95 26.82 -24.93
C PRO A 70 -19.56 27.41 -24.68
N ASP A 71 -19.27 27.95 -23.49
CA ASP A 71 -17.95 28.47 -23.11
C ASP A 71 -17.09 27.47 -22.33
N SER A 72 -17.57 26.23 -22.12
CA SER A 72 -16.90 25.17 -21.36
C SER A 72 -15.75 24.51 -22.15
N ARG A 73 -14.70 25.29 -22.42
CA ARG A 73 -13.58 24.91 -23.30
C ARG A 73 -12.86 23.64 -22.86
N VAL A 74 -12.55 22.79 -23.84
CA VAL A 74 -11.70 21.61 -23.69
C VAL A 74 -10.25 22.01 -23.94
N ILE A 75 -9.48 22.10 -22.85
CA ILE A 75 -8.13 22.65 -22.84
C ILE A 75 -7.11 21.53 -22.57
N LEU A 76 -6.09 21.45 -23.41
CA LEU A 76 -4.94 20.56 -23.31
C LEU A 76 -3.78 21.35 -22.68
N ARG A 77 -3.03 20.72 -21.77
CA ARG A 77 -1.80 21.27 -21.20
C ARG A 77 -0.74 20.17 -21.13
N GLY A 78 0.47 20.45 -21.61
CA GLY A 78 1.59 19.51 -21.48
C GLY A 78 2.03 19.34 -20.01
N ILE A 79 2.63 18.19 -19.72
CA ILE A 79 3.30 17.90 -18.45
C ILE A 79 4.70 17.38 -18.79
N GLN A 80 5.72 18.19 -18.56
CA GLN A 80 7.13 17.78 -18.66
C GLN A 80 7.56 16.97 -17.43
N TYR A 81 8.59 16.15 -17.59
CA TYR A 81 9.38 15.63 -16.47
C TYR A 81 10.39 16.68 -16.02
N GLN A 82 10.76 16.65 -14.75
CA GLN A 82 11.91 17.35 -14.20
C GLN A 82 12.82 16.32 -13.53
N ASP A 83 14.12 16.39 -13.79
CA ASP A 83 15.12 15.54 -13.16
C ASP A 83 15.49 16.01 -11.73
N GLU A 84 16.54 15.42 -11.15
CA GLU A 84 17.00 15.76 -9.79
C GLU A 84 17.60 17.18 -9.69
N ASP A 85 18.03 17.76 -10.81
CA ASP A 85 18.50 19.15 -10.93
C ASP A 85 17.37 20.12 -11.35
N TYR A 86 16.12 19.65 -11.39
CA TYR A 86 14.89 20.34 -11.80
C TYR A 86 14.83 20.75 -13.29
N LEU A 87 15.69 20.20 -14.14
CA LEU A 87 15.75 20.52 -15.57
C LEU A 87 14.64 19.79 -16.36
N PRO A 88 13.96 20.46 -17.31
CA PRO A 88 12.89 19.86 -18.11
C PRO A 88 13.44 18.77 -19.03
N CYS A 89 12.92 17.55 -18.87
CA CYS A 89 13.41 16.34 -19.52
C CYS A 89 12.42 15.77 -20.55
N GLY A 90 11.65 16.63 -21.19
CA GLY A 90 10.64 16.28 -22.21
C GLY A 90 9.24 15.99 -21.64
N LEU A 91 8.27 15.86 -22.55
CA LEU A 91 6.85 15.62 -22.26
C LEU A 91 6.60 14.17 -21.83
N ILE A 92 5.86 14.01 -20.73
CA ILE A 92 5.33 12.73 -20.25
C ILE A 92 3.87 12.55 -20.69
N TRP A 93 3.05 13.56 -20.40
CA TRP A 93 1.59 13.49 -20.46
C TRP A 93 0.98 14.77 -21.02
N VAL A 94 -0.27 14.64 -21.45
CA VAL A 94 -1.19 15.78 -21.61
C VAL A 94 -2.26 15.70 -20.53
N LYS A 95 -2.49 16.81 -19.83
CA LYS A 95 -3.70 17.00 -19.02
C LYS A 95 -4.78 17.62 -19.90
N VAL A 96 -5.92 16.97 -20.05
CA VAL A 96 -7.11 17.56 -20.68
C VAL A 96 -8.10 17.96 -19.60
N ARG A 97 -8.53 19.21 -19.58
CA ARG A 97 -9.47 19.79 -18.60
C ARG A 97 -10.62 20.49 -19.30
N CYS A 98 -11.80 20.45 -18.70
CA CYS A 98 -12.97 21.20 -19.18
C CYS A 98 -13.17 22.44 -18.29
N ALA A 99 -13.16 23.64 -18.88
CA ALA A 99 -12.99 24.89 -18.15
C ALA A 99 -14.07 25.16 -17.09
N SER A 100 -15.36 25.06 -17.45
CA SER A 100 -16.48 25.39 -16.57
C SER A 100 -16.89 24.25 -15.63
N LEU A 101 -16.41 23.03 -15.86
CA LEU A 101 -16.82 21.81 -15.13
C LEU A 101 -16.13 21.62 -13.77
N GLY A 102 -15.44 22.65 -13.26
CA GLY A 102 -14.77 22.64 -11.97
C GLY A 102 -13.51 21.75 -11.90
N HIS A 103 -12.83 21.81 -10.76
CA HIS A 103 -11.46 21.29 -10.61
C HIS A 103 -11.28 19.77 -10.77
N ARG A 104 -12.36 18.97 -10.91
CA ARG A 104 -12.31 17.50 -11.05
C ARG A 104 -12.47 16.99 -12.49
N ALA A 105 -13.04 17.80 -13.37
CA ALA A 105 -13.33 17.44 -14.76
C ALA A 105 -12.08 17.59 -15.65
N TYR A 106 -11.11 16.71 -15.39
CA TYR A 106 -9.89 16.56 -16.18
C TYR A 106 -9.48 15.09 -16.24
N SER A 107 -8.68 14.70 -17.22
CA SER A 107 -7.98 13.41 -17.23
C SER A 107 -6.55 13.57 -17.76
N TYR A 108 -5.70 12.57 -17.53
CA TYR A 108 -4.30 12.55 -17.98
C TYR A 108 -4.11 11.47 -19.05
N PHE A 109 -3.28 11.78 -20.04
CA PHE A 109 -3.06 10.92 -21.21
C PHE A 109 -1.57 10.64 -21.43
N GLY A 110 -1.24 9.37 -21.67
CA GLY A 110 0.08 8.92 -22.08
C GLY A 110 0.41 9.37 -23.50
N LEU A 111 1.58 9.97 -23.69
CA LEU A 111 2.20 10.18 -24.99
C LEU A 111 3.28 9.12 -25.23
N TYR A 112 3.36 8.59 -26.45
CA TYR A 112 4.50 7.75 -26.85
C TYR A 112 4.79 7.84 -28.38
N PRO A 113 6.05 7.75 -28.82
CA PRO A 113 6.42 7.78 -30.23
C PRO A 113 6.28 6.40 -30.89
N GLU A 114 6.24 6.35 -32.21
CA GLU A 114 6.42 5.08 -32.94
C GLU A 114 7.87 4.58 -32.76
N GLU A 115 8.06 3.26 -32.65
CA GLU A 115 9.35 2.67 -32.27
C GLU A 115 10.43 2.96 -33.32
N GLY A 116 11.48 3.70 -32.92
CA GLY A 116 12.53 4.18 -33.81
C GLY A 116 12.27 5.54 -34.47
N THR A 117 11.27 6.31 -34.05
CA THR A 117 11.03 7.69 -34.57
C THR A 117 12.18 8.63 -34.21
N PRO A 118 12.95 9.16 -35.18
CA PRO A 118 14.11 10.00 -34.87
C PRO A 118 13.72 11.36 -34.29
N GLY A 119 14.50 11.84 -33.31
CA GLY A 119 14.36 13.20 -32.76
C GLY A 119 13.26 13.39 -31.72
N LEU A 120 12.53 12.34 -31.34
CA LEU A 120 11.64 12.35 -30.16
C LEU A 120 12.31 11.84 -28.87
N GLU A 121 13.53 11.31 -28.97
CA GLU A 121 14.38 10.95 -27.84
C GLU A 121 14.62 12.18 -26.94
N GLY A 122 14.27 12.08 -25.65
CA GLY A 122 14.34 13.20 -24.70
C GLY A 122 13.23 14.25 -24.85
N VAL A 123 12.43 14.22 -25.93
CA VAL A 123 11.29 15.13 -26.14
C VAL A 123 9.97 14.50 -25.71
N VAL A 124 9.81 13.18 -25.90
CA VAL A 124 8.66 12.40 -25.42
C VAL A 124 9.17 11.15 -24.71
N ILE A 125 8.90 11.03 -23.41
CA ILE A 125 9.52 9.99 -22.56
C ILE A 125 8.79 8.65 -22.65
N GLY A 126 7.47 8.69 -22.79
CA GLY A 126 6.61 7.52 -22.73
C GLY A 126 6.81 6.56 -23.91
N ARG A 127 6.61 5.25 -23.67
CA ARG A 127 6.91 4.16 -24.61
C ARG A 127 5.67 3.34 -24.97
N PRO A 128 5.68 2.57 -26.09
CA PRO A 128 4.62 1.62 -26.41
C PRO A 128 4.41 0.59 -25.29
N ILE A 129 3.15 0.39 -24.87
CA ILE A 129 2.74 -0.74 -24.05
C ILE A 129 2.26 -1.83 -25.01
N LYS A 130 2.81 -3.04 -24.89
CA LYS A 130 2.51 -4.18 -25.77
C LYS A 130 1.67 -5.22 -25.02
N PRO A 131 1.11 -6.27 -25.65
CA PRO A 131 0.45 -7.35 -24.91
C PRO A 131 1.42 -8.01 -23.91
N PRO A 132 1.01 -8.28 -22.65
CA PRO A 132 1.93 -8.70 -21.59
C PRO A 132 2.63 -10.06 -21.84
N GLY A 133 2.09 -10.90 -22.73
CA GLY A 133 2.76 -12.14 -23.16
C GLY A 133 3.94 -11.91 -24.13
N GLU A 134 3.97 -10.77 -24.83
CA GLU A 134 5.07 -10.38 -25.72
C GLU A 134 6.22 -9.71 -24.96
N GLN A 135 5.93 -9.14 -23.78
CA GLN A 135 6.90 -8.39 -22.96
C GLN A 135 7.87 -9.27 -22.14
N ILE A 136 7.96 -10.57 -22.43
CA ILE A 136 8.95 -11.48 -21.85
C ILE A 136 10.38 -10.96 -22.03
N GLY A 137 10.69 -10.36 -23.20
CA GLY A 137 11.99 -9.74 -23.46
C GLY A 137 12.31 -8.60 -22.50
N LEU A 138 11.35 -7.69 -22.29
CA LEU A 138 11.48 -6.55 -21.38
C LEU A 138 11.72 -7.00 -19.92
N VAL A 139 10.99 -8.01 -19.44
CA VAL A 139 11.22 -8.58 -18.10
C VAL A 139 12.61 -9.22 -18.01
N SER A 140 13.04 -9.94 -19.06
CA SER A 140 14.39 -10.52 -19.15
C SER A 140 15.48 -9.45 -19.07
N ASP A 141 15.29 -8.29 -19.70
CA ASP A 141 16.27 -7.21 -19.71
C ASP A 141 16.27 -6.37 -18.43
N TRP A 142 15.12 -6.18 -17.77
CA TRP A 142 15.04 -5.65 -16.42
C TRP A 142 15.76 -6.55 -15.40
N VAL A 143 15.56 -7.87 -15.50
CA VAL A 143 16.31 -8.87 -14.70
C VAL A 143 17.81 -8.74 -14.94
N LYS A 144 18.28 -8.78 -16.21
CA LYS A 144 19.71 -8.63 -16.55
C LYS A 144 20.30 -7.29 -16.13
N SER A 145 19.53 -6.20 -16.18
CA SER A 145 19.97 -4.88 -15.72
C SER A 145 20.17 -4.89 -14.19
N CYS A 146 19.18 -5.42 -13.46
CA CYS A 146 19.26 -5.59 -12.01
C CYS A 146 20.47 -6.45 -11.59
N ASP A 147 20.67 -7.60 -12.23
CA ASP A 147 21.78 -8.53 -11.91
C ASP A 147 23.18 -7.93 -12.17
N ARG A 148 23.31 -6.97 -13.10
CA ARG A 148 24.58 -6.29 -13.40
C ARG A 148 24.84 -5.07 -12.50
N ASN A 149 23.78 -4.35 -12.11
CA ASN A 149 23.88 -3.00 -11.57
C ASN A 149 23.57 -2.90 -10.07
N HIS A 150 22.73 -3.80 -9.52
CA HIS A 150 22.14 -3.65 -8.18
C HIS A 150 22.74 -4.64 -7.17
N LYS A 151 23.53 -4.14 -6.21
CA LYS A 151 24.35 -4.98 -5.31
C LYS A 151 23.54 -5.63 -4.19
N GLY A 152 22.54 -4.93 -3.65
CA GLY A 152 21.60 -5.46 -2.65
C GLY A 152 20.55 -6.40 -3.24
N CYS A 153 20.48 -6.50 -4.57
CA CYS A 153 19.60 -7.39 -5.29
C CYS A 153 20.25 -8.73 -5.70
N HIS A 154 21.56 -8.97 -5.49
CA HIS A 154 22.18 -10.22 -5.97
C HIS A 154 21.50 -11.47 -5.39
N SER A 155 21.41 -12.53 -6.19
CA SER A 155 20.62 -13.73 -5.87
C SER A 155 21.27 -14.96 -6.48
N ASP A 156 22.36 -15.37 -5.83
CA ASP A 156 23.01 -16.66 -6.02
C ASP A 156 22.07 -17.83 -5.70
N PRO A 157 22.33 -19.04 -6.23
CA PRO A 157 21.55 -20.23 -5.89
C PRO A 157 21.46 -20.44 -4.38
N CYS A 158 20.25 -20.30 -3.85
CA CYS A 158 19.94 -20.36 -2.42
C CYS A 158 19.28 -21.73 -2.10
N PRO A 159 19.21 -22.14 -0.81
CA PRO A 159 18.48 -23.34 -0.42
C PRO A 159 17.01 -23.23 -0.86
N LEU A 160 16.55 -24.18 -1.66
CA LEU A 160 15.17 -24.19 -2.14
C LEU A 160 14.19 -24.42 -0.96
N PRO A 161 12.95 -23.89 -1.04
CA PRO A 161 11.88 -24.22 -0.11
C PRO A 161 11.65 -25.73 0.02
N THR A 162 11.00 -26.18 1.11
CA THR A 162 10.76 -27.61 1.42
C THR A 162 10.19 -28.38 0.23
N ARG A 163 9.26 -27.75 -0.50
CA ARG A 163 8.73 -28.21 -1.78
C ARG A 163 8.69 -27.04 -2.78
N VAL A 164 8.92 -27.34 -4.05
CA VAL A 164 8.74 -26.41 -5.19
C VAL A 164 8.07 -27.14 -6.35
N VAL A 165 7.52 -26.40 -7.31
CA VAL A 165 7.10 -26.96 -8.60
C VAL A 165 8.29 -26.91 -9.57
N ASP A 166 8.78 -28.09 -9.96
CA ASP A 166 9.71 -28.32 -11.07
C ASP A 166 8.94 -28.14 -12.38
N VAL A 167 9.17 -27.02 -13.07
CA VAL A 167 8.52 -26.68 -14.35
C VAL A 167 9.34 -27.12 -15.56
N GLY A 168 10.56 -27.64 -15.38
CA GLY A 168 11.49 -27.90 -16.49
C GLY A 168 11.98 -26.62 -17.19
N LEU A 169 12.85 -26.78 -18.19
CA LEU A 169 13.45 -25.67 -18.95
C LEU A 169 13.14 -25.72 -20.46
N ASP A 170 12.83 -26.90 -20.99
CA ASP A 170 12.61 -27.17 -22.42
C ASP A 170 11.15 -26.98 -22.87
N GLY A 171 10.22 -26.87 -21.91
CA GLY A 171 8.79 -26.82 -22.17
C GLY A 171 8.13 -28.18 -22.47
N HIS A 172 8.91 -29.23 -22.73
CA HIS A 172 8.42 -30.57 -23.10
C HIS A 172 7.98 -31.41 -21.90
N ARG A 173 8.51 -31.12 -20.70
CA ARG A 173 8.08 -31.77 -19.46
C ARG A 173 6.80 -31.12 -18.94
N GLU A 174 5.85 -31.92 -18.44
CA GLU A 174 4.79 -31.36 -17.57
C GLU A 174 5.38 -30.90 -16.23
N PRO A 175 4.87 -29.81 -15.62
CA PRO A 175 5.22 -29.42 -14.26
C PRO A 175 4.90 -30.51 -13.25
N ARG A 176 5.58 -30.50 -12.10
CA ARG A 176 5.28 -31.39 -10.96
C ARG A 176 5.82 -30.82 -9.66
N LEU A 177 5.22 -31.20 -8.54
CA LEU A 177 5.75 -30.90 -7.21
C LEU A 177 7.02 -31.74 -6.95
N VAL A 178 7.99 -31.18 -6.25
CA VAL A 178 9.25 -31.85 -5.87
C VAL A 178 9.60 -31.46 -4.43
N VAL A 179 9.84 -32.48 -3.58
CA VAL A 179 10.48 -32.30 -2.27
C VAL A 179 11.98 -32.08 -2.50
N THR A 180 12.53 -30.98 -2.01
CA THR A 180 13.85 -30.50 -2.45
C THR A 180 15.03 -31.06 -1.66
N GLY A 181 14.79 -31.59 -0.46
CA GLY A 181 15.85 -32.05 0.45
C GLY A 181 16.84 -30.97 0.88
N GLY A 182 16.51 -29.68 0.70
CA GLY A 182 17.44 -28.58 0.94
C GLY A 182 18.47 -28.34 -0.18
N ALA A 183 18.28 -28.91 -1.37
CA ALA A 183 19.09 -28.59 -2.54
C ALA A 183 19.10 -27.08 -2.85
N ALA A 184 20.20 -26.57 -3.40
CA ALA A 184 20.33 -25.16 -3.78
C ALA A 184 19.92 -24.91 -5.25
N GLY A 185 19.30 -23.77 -5.52
CA GLY A 185 18.87 -23.40 -6.88
C GLY A 185 18.33 -21.98 -6.97
N ARG A 186 17.96 -21.55 -8.19
CA ARG A 186 17.14 -20.34 -8.40
C ARG A 186 15.68 -20.76 -8.57
N TYR A 187 14.77 -20.02 -7.94
CA TYR A 187 13.33 -20.21 -8.07
C TYR A 187 12.59 -18.87 -8.12
N THR A 188 11.42 -18.86 -8.75
CA THR A 188 10.44 -17.77 -8.67
C THR A 188 9.40 -18.05 -7.60
N THR A 189 8.68 -17.03 -7.15
CA THR A 189 7.46 -17.19 -6.31
C THR A 189 6.25 -16.57 -7.02
N LEU A 190 5.04 -17.06 -6.73
CA LEU A 190 3.79 -16.50 -7.26
C LEU A 190 2.94 -15.82 -6.18
N SER A 191 2.96 -14.49 -6.16
CA SER A 191 2.00 -13.68 -5.41
C SER A 191 0.71 -13.53 -6.20
N HIS A 192 -0.40 -14.06 -5.68
CA HIS A 192 -1.68 -14.09 -6.40
C HIS A 192 -2.90 -14.06 -5.47
N CYS A 193 -4.07 -13.74 -6.03
CA CYS A 193 -5.34 -13.86 -5.35
C CYS A 193 -5.88 -15.28 -5.43
N TRP A 194 -6.22 -15.88 -4.29
CA TRP A 194 -6.95 -17.15 -4.28
C TRP A 194 -8.39 -16.97 -4.81
N GLY A 195 -9.06 -15.89 -4.38
CA GLY A 195 -10.42 -15.55 -4.78
C GLY A 195 -11.49 -16.45 -4.16
N SER A 196 -12.69 -16.45 -4.76
CA SER A 196 -13.84 -17.26 -4.37
C SER A 196 -13.94 -18.60 -5.11
N HIS A 197 -13.23 -18.77 -6.23
CA HIS A 197 -13.21 -20.02 -6.99
C HIS A 197 -12.30 -21.08 -6.34
N PRO A 198 -12.57 -22.38 -6.53
CA PRO A 198 -11.70 -23.46 -6.04
C PRO A 198 -10.31 -23.41 -6.69
N VAL A 199 -9.31 -22.94 -5.93
CA VAL A 199 -7.90 -23.00 -6.31
C VAL A 199 -7.40 -24.45 -6.21
N ILE A 200 -6.57 -24.91 -7.14
CA ILE A 200 -5.88 -26.20 -7.01
C ILE A 200 -4.97 -26.15 -5.78
N ARG A 201 -5.11 -27.12 -4.88
CA ARG A 201 -4.40 -27.18 -3.60
C ARG A 201 -3.75 -28.54 -3.38
N THR A 202 -2.52 -28.53 -2.89
CA THR A 202 -1.90 -29.73 -2.33
C THR A 202 -2.54 -30.03 -0.98
N THR A 203 -2.97 -31.27 -0.83
CA THR A 203 -3.55 -31.82 0.40
C THR A 203 -2.96 -33.20 0.67
N SER A 204 -3.18 -33.74 1.86
CA SER A 204 -2.81 -35.13 2.21
C SER A 204 -3.36 -36.16 1.20
N ARG A 205 -4.42 -35.83 0.47
CA ARG A 205 -5.03 -36.67 -0.58
C ARG A 205 -4.51 -36.43 -1.99
N THR A 206 -3.94 -35.26 -2.30
CA THR A 206 -3.52 -34.87 -3.66
C THR A 206 -2.01 -34.75 -3.85
N ILE A 207 -1.22 -34.78 -2.77
CA ILE A 207 0.23 -34.64 -2.81
C ILE A 207 0.90 -35.70 -3.73
N GLU A 208 0.48 -36.96 -3.66
CA GLU A 208 1.02 -38.03 -4.50
C GLU A 208 0.67 -37.91 -5.99
N ASP A 209 -0.44 -37.24 -6.34
CA ASP A 209 -0.74 -36.89 -7.73
C ASP A 209 0.14 -35.72 -8.19
N HIS A 210 0.24 -34.68 -7.36
CA HIS A 210 1.04 -33.48 -7.67
C HIS A 210 2.55 -33.79 -7.80
N LEU A 211 3.08 -34.74 -7.02
CA LEU A 211 4.47 -35.25 -7.14
C LEU A 211 4.72 -36.01 -8.45
N ARG A 212 3.68 -36.61 -9.03
CA ARG A 212 3.73 -37.25 -10.35
C ARG A 212 3.64 -36.22 -11.48
N ALA A 213 2.58 -35.41 -11.49
CA ALA A 213 2.35 -34.37 -12.49
C ALA A 213 1.37 -33.28 -12.01
N LEU A 214 1.51 -32.08 -12.58
CA LEU A 214 0.62 -30.94 -12.48
C LEU A 214 0.33 -30.41 -13.91
N PRO A 215 -0.51 -31.12 -14.71
CA PRO A 215 -0.60 -30.88 -16.14
C PRO A 215 -1.06 -29.46 -16.49
N LEU A 216 -0.33 -28.77 -17.37
CA LEU A 216 -0.54 -27.36 -17.69
C LEU A 216 -1.97 -27.02 -18.13
N GLU A 217 -2.61 -27.93 -18.85
CA GLU A 217 -4.00 -27.80 -19.30
C GLU A 217 -5.01 -27.75 -18.14
N THR A 218 -4.70 -28.42 -17.03
CA THR A 218 -5.54 -28.45 -15.81
C THR A 218 -5.27 -27.27 -14.88
N LEU A 219 -4.07 -26.66 -14.95
CA LEU A 219 -3.72 -25.52 -14.10
C LEU A 219 -4.57 -24.28 -14.44
N PRO A 220 -5.07 -23.54 -13.42
CA PRO A 220 -5.71 -22.24 -13.60
C PRO A 220 -4.80 -21.27 -14.34
N LYS A 221 -5.39 -20.32 -15.08
CA LYS A 221 -4.64 -19.42 -15.97
C LYS A 221 -3.51 -18.67 -15.25
N THR A 222 -3.74 -18.17 -14.03
CA THR A 222 -2.70 -17.47 -13.25
C THR A 222 -1.50 -18.38 -12.92
N PHE A 223 -1.72 -19.69 -12.75
CA PHE A 223 -0.63 -20.65 -12.50
C PHE A 223 0.07 -21.01 -13.82
N ARG A 224 -0.69 -21.23 -14.90
CA ARG A 224 -0.16 -21.50 -16.24
C ARG A 224 0.73 -20.37 -16.75
N ASP A 225 0.25 -19.12 -16.66
CA ASP A 225 1.01 -17.93 -17.06
C ASP A 225 2.29 -17.81 -16.21
N ALA A 226 2.22 -18.01 -14.90
CA ALA A 226 3.39 -17.95 -14.01
C ALA A 226 4.45 -19.04 -14.32
N VAL A 227 4.01 -20.25 -14.70
CA VAL A 227 4.91 -21.32 -15.19
C VAL A 227 5.58 -20.92 -16.50
N LEU A 228 4.84 -20.35 -17.46
CA LEU A 228 5.38 -19.89 -18.74
C LEU A 228 6.41 -18.75 -18.55
N ILE A 229 6.10 -17.77 -17.69
CA ILE A 229 7.03 -16.69 -17.31
C ILE A 229 8.30 -17.28 -16.69
N THR A 230 8.18 -18.22 -15.76
CA THR A 230 9.33 -18.86 -15.08
C THR A 230 10.24 -19.60 -16.05
N ARG A 231 9.66 -20.41 -16.95
CA ARG A 231 10.39 -21.08 -18.05
C ARG A 231 11.10 -20.09 -18.96
N SER A 232 10.42 -19.01 -19.38
CA SER A 232 10.97 -18.02 -20.31
C SER A 232 12.14 -17.19 -19.75
N LEU A 233 12.29 -17.15 -18.42
CA LEU A 233 13.43 -16.55 -17.74
C LEU A 233 14.58 -17.55 -17.51
N GLY A 234 14.46 -18.79 -18.00
CA GLY A 234 15.46 -19.85 -17.82
C GLY A 234 15.51 -20.45 -16.41
N ILE A 235 14.40 -20.36 -15.66
CA ILE A 235 14.31 -20.82 -14.27
C ILE A 235 13.51 -22.12 -14.22
N GLN A 236 14.02 -23.13 -13.51
CA GLN A 236 13.39 -24.45 -13.45
C GLN A 236 12.29 -24.57 -12.36
N TYR A 237 12.31 -23.71 -11.34
CA TYR A 237 11.49 -23.89 -10.15
C TYR A 237 10.59 -22.67 -9.87
N ILE A 238 9.33 -22.92 -9.54
CA ILE A 238 8.41 -21.93 -8.98
C ILE A 238 7.83 -22.42 -7.64
N TRP A 239 7.72 -21.52 -6.66
CA TRP A 239 6.99 -21.75 -5.42
C TRP A 239 5.62 -21.05 -5.48
N ILE A 240 4.58 -21.82 -5.18
CA ILE A 240 3.18 -21.36 -5.12
C ILE A 240 2.59 -21.90 -3.82
N ASP A 241 2.16 -21.02 -2.92
CA ASP A 241 1.70 -21.33 -1.55
C ASP A 241 0.74 -22.53 -1.47
N SER A 242 -0.30 -22.51 -2.29
CA SER A 242 -1.38 -23.48 -2.40
C SER A 242 -0.93 -24.85 -2.92
N LEU A 243 0.20 -24.92 -3.63
CA LEU A 243 0.79 -26.17 -4.12
C LEU A 243 1.98 -26.66 -3.28
N CYS A 244 2.71 -25.75 -2.63
CA CYS A 244 3.94 -26.06 -1.91
C CYS A 244 3.74 -26.25 -0.40
N ILE A 245 2.57 -25.89 0.14
CA ILE A 245 2.13 -26.15 1.52
C ILE A 245 0.93 -27.10 1.48
N VAL A 246 0.88 -28.07 2.41
CA VAL A 246 -0.20 -29.06 2.55
C VAL A 246 -1.39 -28.41 3.28
N GLN A 247 -2.42 -28.02 2.53
CA GLN A 247 -3.46 -27.08 2.98
C GLN A 247 -4.42 -27.62 4.05
N ASP A 248 -4.43 -28.93 4.27
CA ASP A 248 -5.20 -29.63 5.30
C ASP A 248 -4.34 -30.07 6.52
N SER A 249 -3.05 -29.71 6.57
CA SER A 249 -2.17 -29.96 7.72
C SER A 249 -1.78 -28.67 8.43
N THR A 250 -2.21 -28.52 9.68
CA THR A 250 -1.79 -27.41 10.57
C THR A 250 -0.29 -27.44 10.83
N GLU A 251 0.29 -28.63 10.98
CA GLU A 251 1.71 -28.84 11.28
C GLU A 251 2.60 -28.38 10.11
N ASP A 252 2.21 -28.72 8.88
CA ASP A 252 2.90 -28.29 7.66
C ASP A 252 2.73 -26.78 7.43
N TRP A 253 1.53 -26.24 7.70
CA TRP A 253 1.27 -24.81 7.63
C TRP A 253 2.09 -23.99 8.65
N GLU A 254 2.23 -24.45 9.89
CA GLU A 254 3.09 -23.79 10.89
C GLU A 254 4.58 -23.83 10.47
N LEU A 255 5.05 -24.97 9.94
CA LEU A 255 6.43 -25.11 9.48
C LEU A 255 6.76 -24.26 8.25
N GLU A 256 5.83 -24.09 7.30
CA GLU A 256 6.06 -23.31 6.09
C GLU A 256 5.74 -21.81 6.26
N SER A 257 4.76 -21.43 7.11
CA SER A 257 4.44 -20.00 7.36
C SER A 257 5.60 -19.25 8.02
N VAL A 258 6.29 -19.87 9.01
CA VAL A 258 7.55 -19.36 9.60
C VAL A 258 8.63 -19.13 8.54
N LYS A 259 8.66 -19.95 7.48
CA LYS A 259 9.63 -19.83 6.38
C LYS A 259 9.19 -18.84 5.31
N MET A 260 7.91 -18.53 5.18
CA MET A 260 7.33 -17.78 4.05
C MET A 260 8.06 -16.46 3.80
N GLY A 261 8.38 -15.69 4.84
CA GLY A 261 9.16 -14.46 4.68
C GLY A 261 10.54 -14.70 4.03
N THR A 262 11.26 -15.73 4.47
CA THR A 262 12.54 -16.15 3.86
C THR A 262 12.36 -16.72 2.45
N ILE A 263 11.24 -17.41 2.16
CA ILE A 263 10.92 -17.95 0.83
C ILE A 263 10.75 -16.83 -0.20
N TYR A 264 10.10 -15.71 0.14
CA TYR A 264 10.05 -14.55 -0.74
C TYR A 264 11.36 -13.75 -0.74
N ALA A 265 12.03 -13.60 0.42
CA ALA A 265 13.31 -12.87 0.51
C ALA A 265 14.46 -13.49 -0.30
N SER A 266 14.43 -14.82 -0.48
CA SER A 266 15.45 -15.60 -1.19
C SER A 266 15.04 -15.97 -2.63
N SER A 267 13.83 -15.64 -3.07
CA SER A 267 13.41 -15.91 -4.45
C SER A 267 14.18 -14.99 -5.42
N TYR A 268 14.49 -15.52 -6.60
CA TYR A 268 15.21 -14.75 -7.63
C TYR A 268 14.31 -13.64 -8.21
N LEU A 269 13.03 -13.95 -8.41
CA LEU A 269 11.99 -13.02 -8.85
C LEU A 269 10.60 -13.47 -8.35
N THR A 270 9.86 -12.54 -7.77
CA THR A 270 8.44 -12.75 -7.43
C THR A 270 7.54 -12.28 -8.57
N ILE A 271 6.73 -13.19 -9.12
CA ILE A 271 5.69 -12.88 -10.10
C ILE A 271 4.45 -12.46 -9.33
N ALA A 272 3.94 -11.25 -9.59
CA ALA A 272 2.75 -10.72 -8.94
C ALA A 272 1.61 -10.57 -9.96
N ALA A 273 0.56 -11.36 -9.81
CA ALA A 273 -0.65 -11.30 -10.65
C ALA A 273 -1.59 -10.16 -10.21
N SER A 274 -1.06 -8.93 -10.15
CA SER A 274 -1.67 -7.79 -9.45
C SER A 274 -3.07 -7.40 -9.95
N ALA A 275 -3.35 -7.59 -11.24
CA ALA A 275 -4.67 -7.38 -11.83
C ALA A 275 -5.71 -8.46 -11.47
N SER A 276 -5.27 -9.68 -11.18
CA SER A 276 -6.15 -10.85 -11.12
C SER A 276 -6.87 -10.94 -9.77
N LYS A 277 -8.21 -11.00 -9.82
CA LYS A 277 -9.06 -11.14 -8.63
C LYS A 277 -9.07 -12.55 -8.03
N ASP A 278 -8.62 -13.55 -8.81
CA ASP A 278 -8.50 -14.94 -8.42
C ASP A 278 -7.44 -15.69 -9.27
N SER A 279 -7.45 -17.02 -9.25
CA SER A 279 -6.54 -17.88 -10.02
C SER A 279 -6.88 -18.01 -11.53
N THR A 280 -7.99 -17.42 -12.00
CA THR A 280 -8.52 -17.59 -13.36
C THR A 280 -8.21 -16.43 -14.32
N GLY A 281 -7.94 -15.21 -13.81
CA GLY A 281 -7.68 -14.03 -14.64
C GLY A 281 -6.37 -14.10 -15.45
N GLY A 282 -5.33 -14.70 -14.89
CA GLY A 282 -3.99 -14.78 -15.49
C GLY A 282 -3.07 -13.61 -15.14
N CYS A 283 -1.79 -13.76 -15.52
CA CYS A 283 -0.86 -12.63 -15.66
C CYS A 283 -1.05 -11.97 -17.04
N PHE A 284 -1.41 -12.75 -18.05
CA PHE A 284 -1.63 -12.27 -19.42
C PHE A 284 -3.09 -11.82 -19.62
N MET A 285 -3.51 -10.79 -18.88
CA MET A 285 -4.82 -10.14 -19.06
C MET A 285 -4.78 -9.13 -20.21
N PRO A 286 -5.87 -8.97 -21.00
CA PRO A 286 -6.04 -7.82 -21.90
C PRO A 286 -6.00 -6.51 -21.11
N ARG A 287 -5.48 -5.44 -21.73
CA ARG A 287 -5.19 -4.17 -21.06
C ARG A 287 -6.07 -3.03 -21.56
N ASN A 288 -6.43 -2.12 -20.66
CA ASN A 288 -7.24 -0.94 -21.02
C ASN A 288 -6.44 0.10 -21.84
N THR A 289 -5.11 0.06 -21.72
CA THR A 289 -4.14 0.90 -22.45
C THR A 289 -3.99 0.55 -23.93
N SER A 290 -4.67 -0.51 -24.42
CA SER A 290 -4.71 -0.92 -25.83
C SER A 290 -5.57 -0.01 -26.73
N ILE A 291 -6.12 1.08 -26.19
CA ILE A 291 -6.83 2.11 -26.96
C ILE A 291 -5.92 3.34 -27.04
N ASP A 292 -5.43 3.63 -28.24
CA ASP A 292 -4.66 4.84 -28.53
C ASP A 292 -5.09 5.49 -29.85
N VAL A 293 -4.60 6.72 -30.06
CA VAL A 293 -4.91 7.53 -31.24
C VAL A 293 -3.66 8.26 -31.70
N LYS A 294 -3.30 8.09 -32.98
CA LYS A 294 -2.15 8.76 -33.60
C LYS A 294 -2.48 10.22 -33.92
N VAL A 295 -1.70 11.16 -33.40
CA VAL A 295 -1.86 12.62 -33.51
C VAL A 295 -0.56 13.24 -34.03
N ARG A 296 -0.63 14.41 -34.68
CA ARG A 296 0.57 15.13 -35.16
C ARG A 296 1.42 15.60 -33.97
N PHE A 297 2.73 15.55 -34.16
CA PHE A 297 3.72 16.17 -33.28
C PHE A 297 4.83 16.77 -34.14
N THR A 298 5.11 18.06 -34.05
CA THR A 298 6.23 18.69 -34.75
C THR A 298 7.41 18.89 -33.80
N VAL A 299 8.56 18.30 -34.15
CA VAL A 299 9.82 18.45 -33.40
C VAL A 299 10.48 19.78 -33.78
N ARG A 300 10.87 20.57 -32.78
CA ARG A 300 11.37 21.97 -32.94
C ARG A 300 12.85 22.15 -32.55
N ASN A 301 13.56 21.08 -32.21
CA ASN A 301 14.93 21.09 -31.68
C ASN A 301 15.95 21.75 -32.63
N SER A 302 16.31 23.01 -32.35
CA SER A 302 17.48 23.73 -32.87
C SER A 302 17.71 23.66 -34.40
N GLY A 303 16.63 23.64 -35.19
CA GLY A 303 16.70 23.53 -36.65
C GLY A 303 15.32 23.51 -37.32
N ASP A 304 15.26 23.15 -38.60
CA ASP A 304 14.00 23.10 -39.37
C ASP A 304 12.95 22.21 -38.67
N PRO A 305 11.72 22.72 -38.42
CA PRO A 305 10.66 21.95 -37.76
C PRO A 305 10.31 20.67 -38.52
N ARG A 306 10.31 19.53 -37.81
CA ARG A 306 10.08 18.21 -38.41
C ARG A 306 8.71 17.66 -38.02
N PRO A 307 7.71 17.67 -38.93
CA PRO A 307 6.41 17.10 -38.65
C PRO A 307 6.50 15.58 -38.58
N THR A 308 6.10 15.04 -37.43
CA THR A 308 6.00 13.61 -37.14
C THR A 308 4.67 13.35 -36.39
N SER A 309 4.60 12.29 -35.60
CA SER A 309 3.39 11.87 -34.91
C SER A 309 3.69 11.09 -33.63
N VAL A 310 2.82 11.25 -32.63
CA VAL A 310 2.81 10.47 -31.39
C VAL A 310 1.45 9.78 -31.22
N PHE A 311 1.43 8.75 -30.40
CA PHE A 311 0.21 8.08 -29.96
C PHE A 311 -0.23 8.63 -28.61
N VAL A 312 -1.52 8.96 -28.50
CA VAL A 312 -2.19 9.42 -27.29
C VAL A 312 -3.04 8.27 -26.74
N ARG A 313 -2.86 7.90 -25.48
CA ARG A 313 -3.64 6.85 -24.78
C ARG A 313 -4.10 7.32 -23.40
N PRO A 314 -5.05 6.65 -22.71
CA PRO A 314 -5.30 6.93 -21.30
C PRO A 314 -4.01 6.78 -20.49
N ARG A 315 -3.76 7.62 -19.48
CA ARG A 315 -2.57 7.45 -18.61
C ARG A 315 -2.59 6.03 -17.99
N PRO A 316 -1.55 5.21 -18.19
CA PRO A 316 -1.42 3.94 -17.51
C PRO A 316 -1.31 4.14 -15.99
N ARG A 317 -1.92 3.26 -15.21
CA ARG A 317 -1.68 3.19 -13.76
C ARG A 317 -0.23 2.83 -13.45
N ASP A 318 0.22 3.27 -12.28
CA ASP A 318 1.60 3.21 -11.80
C ASP A 318 1.66 2.76 -10.33
N PHE A 319 2.82 2.86 -9.69
CA PHE A 319 3.03 2.48 -8.29
C PHE A 319 2.14 3.21 -7.28
N SER A 320 1.62 4.40 -7.57
CA SER A 320 0.66 5.09 -6.68
C SER A 320 -0.74 4.48 -6.71
N HIS A 321 -1.07 3.77 -7.79
CA HIS A 321 -2.34 3.05 -7.97
C HIS A 321 -2.26 1.58 -7.54
N LEU A 322 -1.04 1.04 -7.40
CA LEU A 322 -0.79 -0.36 -7.09
C LEU A 322 -1.44 -0.85 -5.77
N PRO A 323 -1.52 -0.06 -4.68
CA PRO A 323 -2.25 -0.45 -3.45
C PRO A 323 -3.73 -0.75 -3.68
N MET A 324 -4.37 -0.13 -4.68
CA MET A 324 -5.77 -0.35 -5.05
C MET A 324 -5.99 -1.60 -5.92
N SER A 325 -4.91 -2.23 -6.41
CA SER A 325 -5.02 -3.42 -7.27
C SER A 325 -5.51 -4.65 -6.50
N ALA A 326 -6.13 -5.59 -7.22
CA ALA A 326 -6.84 -6.73 -6.62
C ALA A 326 -5.99 -7.59 -5.68
N LEU A 327 -4.68 -7.64 -5.92
CA LEU A 327 -3.71 -8.37 -5.10
C LEU A 327 -3.31 -7.61 -3.82
N HIS A 328 -2.99 -6.31 -3.93
CA HIS A 328 -2.36 -5.58 -2.83
C HIS A 328 -3.31 -5.24 -1.69
N VAL A 329 -4.63 -5.26 -1.92
CA VAL A 329 -5.63 -5.19 -0.84
C VAL A 329 -5.61 -6.40 0.11
N ARG A 330 -4.82 -7.46 -0.17
CA ARG A 330 -4.64 -8.62 0.73
C ARG A 330 -3.50 -8.39 1.73
N ALA A 331 -3.70 -8.80 2.98
CA ALA A 331 -2.75 -8.61 4.07
C ALA A 331 -1.39 -9.34 3.86
N TRP A 332 -1.41 -10.62 3.50
CA TRP A 332 -0.18 -11.43 3.28
C TRP A 332 0.77 -10.80 2.24
N VAL A 333 0.21 -10.11 1.24
CA VAL A 333 0.97 -9.48 0.14
C VAL A 333 1.93 -8.40 0.64
N THR A 334 1.74 -7.82 1.83
CA THR A 334 2.71 -6.90 2.42
C THR A 334 4.09 -7.56 2.59
N GLN A 335 4.19 -8.74 3.21
CA GLN A 335 5.50 -9.41 3.34
C GLN A 335 6.01 -9.98 2.01
N GLU A 336 5.10 -10.49 1.16
CA GLU A 336 5.44 -10.98 -0.18
C GLU A 336 6.09 -9.86 -1.02
N ARG A 337 5.53 -8.65 -0.95
CA ARG A 337 6.04 -7.46 -1.65
C ARG A 337 7.34 -6.96 -1.04
N LEU A 338 7.39 -6.74 0.28
CA LEU A 338 8.48 -6.00 0.92
C LEU A 338 9.77 -6.81 1.12
N LEU A 339 9.68 -8.15 1.23
CA LEU A 339 10.88 -8.99 1.42
C LEU A 339 11.56 -9.37 0.09
N SER A 340 10.78 -9.50 -0.99
CA SER A 340 11.24 -9.92 -2.32
C SER A 340 12.37 -9.03 -2.88
N ALA A 341 13.47 -9.65 -3.32
CA ALA A 341 14.60 -8.93 -3.94
C ALA A 341 14.22 -8.26 -5.27
N ARG A 342 13.36 -8.92 -6.06
CA ARG A 342 12.75 -8.42 -7.31
C ARG A 342 11.27 -8.83 -7.34
N MET A 343 10.40 -7.98 -7.84
CA MET A 343 8.99 -8.30 -8.07
C MET A 343 8.53 -7.69 -9.40
N ILE A 344 7.79 -8.47 -10.19
CA ILE A 344 7.18 -8.05 -11.46
C ILE A 344 5.65 -8.08 -11.33
N HIS A 345 5.03 -6.91 -11.42
CA HIS A 345 3.58 -6.76 -11.37
C HIS A 345 2.98 -6.82 -12.77
N TYR A 346 2.12 -7.82 -12.96
CA TYR A 346 1.17 -7.86 -14.07
C TYR A 346 -0.12 -7.15 -13.61
N ASP A 347 -0.13 -5.82 -13.73
CA ASP A 347 -1.32 -4.98 -13.54
C ASP A 347 -2.06 -4.79 -14.88
N ALA A 348 -3.33 -4.39 -14.84
CA ALA A 348 -4.26 -4.39 -15.98
C ALA A 348 -4.00 -3.27 -17.01
N ASP A 349 -3.00 -2.41 -16.76
CA ASP A 349 -2.64 -1.29 -17.62
C ASP A 349 -1.23 -1.43 -18.19
N GLN A 350 -0.27 -1.86 -17.37
CA GLN A 350 1.13 -2.07 -17.78
C GLN A 350 1.89 -3.01 -16.83
N LEU A 351 3.11 -3.40 -17.20
CA LEU A 351 4.04 -4.03 -16.27
C LEU A 351 4.66 -2.97 -15.36
N LEU A 352 4.75 -3.28 -14.07
CA LEU A 352 5.49 -2.47 -13.10
C LEU A 352 6.56 -3.35 -12.46
N TRP A 353 7.83 -2.96 -12.54
CA TRP A 353 8.97 -3.66 -11.97
C TRP A 353 9.48 -2.94 -10.74
N GLU A 354 9.64 -3.65 -9.62
CA GLU A 354 10.32 -3.10 -8.45
C GLU A 354 11.32 -4.11 -7.86
N CYS A 355 12.54 -3.64 -7.59
CA CYS A 355 13.56 -4.36 -6.83
C CYS A 355 13.89 -3.60 -5.53
N ARG A 356 15.04 -3.86 -4.90
CA ARG A 356 15.48 -3.14 -3.68
C ARG A 356 16.15 -1.79 -3.96
N GLU A 357 16.67 -1.61 -5.17
CA GLU A 357 17.46 -0.42 -5.57
C GLU A 357 16.78 0.45 -6.65
N SER A 358 15.80 -0.07 -7.40
CA SER A 358 15.07 0.73 -8.39
C SER A 358 13.64 0.23 -8.66
N ARG A 359 12.85 1.11 -9.29
CA ARG A 359 11.56 0.81 -9.90
C ARG A 359 11.52 1.27 -11.35
N LEU A 360 10.79 0.53 -12.19
CA LEU A 360 10.62 0.81 -13.62
C LEU A 360 9.16 0.54 -14.03
N THR A 361 8.68 1.27 -15.03
CA THR A 361 7.37 1.03 -15.68
C THR A 361 7.58 0.57 -17.12
N GLU A 362 6.62 -0.15 -17.70
CA GLU A 362 6.66 -0.57 -19.10
C GLU A 362 6.67 0.63 -20.06
N ASP A 363 5.90 1.67 -19.73
CA ASP A 363 5.90 2.91 -20.49
C ASP A 363 7.16 3.76 -20.32
N GLY A 364 8.12 3.35 -19.47
CA GLY A 364 9.40 4.02 -19.28
C GLY A 364 9.31 5.39 -18.57
N VAL A 365 8.14 5.78 -18.07
CA VAL A 365 7.95 7.02 -17.32
C VAL A 365 8.60 6.91 -15.94
N PRO A 366 9.47 7.87 -15.53
CA PRO A 366 10.13 7.84 -14.23
C PRO A 366 9.15 7.76 -13.06
N VAL A 367 9.38 6.81 -12.15
CA VAL A 367 8.59 6.66 -10.93
C VAL A 367 8.85 7.84 -10.01
N GLY A 368 7.79 8.55 -9.63
CA GLY A 368 7.89 9.81 -8.86
C GLY A 368 7.56 11.06 -9.68
N ALA A 369 7.52 10.99 -11.01
CA ALA A 369 7.14 12.09 -11.91
C ALA A 369 5.71 12.65 -11.72
N PHE A 370 4.94 12.09 -10.77
CA PHE A 370 3.64 12.60 -10.35
C PHE A 370 3.47 12.60 -8.82
N SER A 371 4.45 13.10 -8.06
CA SER A 371 4.29 13.40 -6.63
C SER A 371 3.39 14.65 -6.39
N VAL A 372 2.20 14.66 -7.01
CA VAL A 372 1.31 15.82 -7.19
C VAL A 372 0.31 16.02 -6.05
N ALA A 373 0.34 15.16 -5.03
CA ALA A 373 -0.04 15.58 -3.69
C ALA A 373 1.20 15.57 -2.78
N ARG A 374 1.36 16.63 -1.99
CA ARG A 374 2.26 16.65 -0.82
C ARG A 374 1.77 15.72 0.32
N ASN A 375 0.68 14.98 0.05
CA ASN A 375 -0.03 14.06 0.93
C ASN A 375 -0.32 12.70 0.22
N VAL A 376 0.46 12.27 -0.79
CA VAL A 376 0.30 10.89 -1.31
C VAL A 376 0.71 9.89 -0.23
N GLU A 377 -0.08 8.83 -0.07
CA GLU A 377 0.12 7.79 0.93
C GLU A 377 1.52 7.15 0.84
N TRP A 378 2.08 6.91 2.03
CA TRP A 378 3.39 6.32 2.33
C TRP A 378 3.92 5.25 1.34
N ASP A 379 5.11 5.48 0.77
CA ASP A 379 5.74 4.56 -0.19
C ASP A 379 6.46 3.39 0.52
N GLU A 380 5.76 2.27 0.57
CA GLU A 380 6.15 1.11 1.38
C GLU A 380 7.59 0.61 1.19
N ARG A 381 8.17 0.69 -0.03
CA ARG A 381 9.55 0.20 -0.28
C ARG A 381 10.64 1.25 -0.15
N LEU A 382 10.37 2.54 -0.34
CA LEU A 382 11.41 3.56 -0.14
C LEU A 382 11.87 3.58 1.33
N HIS A 383 10.94 3.29 2.23
CA HIS A 383 11.19 3.08 3.65
C HIS A 383 11.78 1.67 3.94
N PHE A 384 11.17 0.59 3.43
CA PHE A 384 11.59 -0.81 3.74
C PHE A 384 12.72 -1.41 2.87
N SER A 385 13.34 -0.65 1.97
CA SER A 385 14.64 -1.03 1.38
C SER A 385 15.74 -1.24 2.44
N TYR A 386 15.56 -0.61 3.62
CA TYR A 386 16.52 -0.49 4.68
C TYR A 386 17.13 -1.80 5.23
N PRO A 387 16.37 -2.85 5.65
CA PRO A 387 16.92 -4.14 6.10
C PRO A 387 17.84 -4.86 5.11
N PHE A 388 17.86 -4.45 3.83
CA PHE A 388 18.74 -5.01 2.80
C PHE A 388 19.82 -4.02 2.32
N SER A 389 19.83 -2.79 2.86
CA SER A 389 20.86 -1.78 2.62
C SER A 389 21.94 -1.83 3.70
N GLN A 390 23.22 -1.67 3.35
CA GLN A 390 24.34 -1.95 4.27
C GLN A 390 24.57 -0.88 5.36
N SER A 391 23.80 0.20 5.41
CA SER A 391 23.94 1.24 6.44
C SER A 391 23.19 0.84 7.72
N ARG A 392 23.90 0.53 8.80
CA ARG A 392 23.30 0.05 10.07
C ARG A 392 22.72 1.14 10.99
N SER A 393 22.63 2.40 10.55
CA SER A 393 22.09 3.50 11.37
C SER A 393 21.09 4.39 10.62
N ARG A 394 19.79 4.08 10.73
CA ARG A 394 18.70 5.05 10.55
C ARG A 394 17.93 5.19 11.87
N PRO A 395 17.76 6.42 12.42
CA PRO A 395 16.99 6.63 13.65
C PRO A 395 15.47 6.43 13.46
N ASN A 396 14.98 6.28 12.23
CA ASN A 396 13.55 6.36 11.91
C ASN A 396 12.82 5.00 11.77
N PHE A 397 13.50 3.86 11.92
CA PHE A 397 12.94 2.52 11.61
C PHE A 397 11.58 2.20 12.28
N VAL A 398 11.34 2.79 13.46
CA VAL A 398 10.11 2.66 14.24
C VAL A 398 8.90 3.20 13.47
N TRP A 399 9.10 4.35 12.84
CA TRP A 399 8.08 5.09 12.11
C TRP A 399 7.80 4.43 10.77
N ASP A 400 8.86 3.96 10.08
CA ASP A 400 8.70 3.09 8.91
C ASP A 400 7.75 1.92 9.25
N TRP A 401 7.97 1.22 10.37
CA TRP A 401 7.07 0.15 10.84
C TRP A 401 5.67 0.62 11.23
N TYR A 402 5.51 1.80 11.82
CA TYR A 402 4.21 2.33 12.23
C TYR A 402 3.37 2.87 11.06
N ASP A 403 3.99 3.48 10.06
CA ASP A 403 3.36 3.82 8.79
C ASP A 403 2.94 2.55 8.03
N MET A 404 3.81 1.53 8.01
CA MET A 404 3.51 0.20 7.45
C MET A 404 2.33 -0.47 8.15
N VAL A 405 2.27 -0.47 9.49
CA VAL A 405 1.13 -1.01 10.23
C VAL A 405 -0.15 -0.25 9.89
N SER A 406 -0.08 1.08 9.75
CA SER A 406 -1.24 1.90 9.37
C SER A 406 -1.78 1.51 7.98
N ALA A 407 -0.89 1.35 6.99
CA ALA A 407 -1.26 0.87 5.65
C ALA A 407 -1.77 -0.58 5.67
N TYR A 408 -1.02 -1.49 6.28
CA TYR A 408 -1.36 -2.92 6.44
C TYR A 408 -2.71 -3.14 7.11
N SER A 409 -3.05 -2.33 8.13
CA SER A 409 -4.30 -2.50 8.89
C SER A 409 -5.56 -2.34 8.02
N SER A 410 -5.49 -1.56 6.94
CA SER A 410 -6.59 -1.42 5.98
C SER A 410 -6.82 -2.67 5.12
N ARG A 411 -5.82 -3.57 5.02
CA ARG A 411 -5.84 -4.73 4.11
C ARG A 411 -6.72 -5.86 4.63
N GLY A 412 -7.41 -6.52 3.71
CA GLY A 412 -8.29 -7.66 3.99
C GLY A 412 -7.53 -8.94 4.27
N ILE A 413 -8.06 -9.76 5.17
CA ILE A 413 -7.48 -11.04 5.59
C ILE A 413 -8.60 -12.09 5.72
N THR A 414 -8.32 -13.34 5.33
CA THR A 414 -9.36 -14.39 5.21
C THR A 414 -9.54 -15.21 6.48
N LYS A 415 -8.45 -15.47 7.22
CA LYS A 415 -8.47 -16.01 8.58
C LYS A 415 -8.16 -14.87 9.53
N SER A 416 -8.94 -14.70 10.60
CA SER A 416 -8.72 -13.58 11.52
C SER A 416 -7.34 -13.66 12.19
N HIS A 417 -6.91 -14.84 12.63
CA HIS A 417 -5.63 -15.07 13.33
C HIS A 417 -4.36 -14.81 12.51
N ASP A 418 -4.43 -14.80 11.17
CA ASP A 418 -3.27 -14.55 10.29
C ASP A 418 -2.68 -13.13 10.42
N ARG A 419 -3.34 -12.23 11.17
CA ARG A 419 -3.05 -10.77 11.27
C ARG A 419 -1.65 -10.40 11.77
N LEU A 420 -1.01 -11.28 12.55
CA LEU A 420 0.40 -11.14 12.95
C LEU A 420 1.34 -12.03 12.11
N PRO A 421 1.03 -13.32 11.83
CA PRO A 421 1.77 -14.15 10.88
C PRO A 421 2.07 -13.49 9.52
N ALA A 422 1.11 -12.75 8.95
CA ALA A 422 1.27 -12.06 7.67
C ALA A 422 2.32 -10.91 7.67
N LEU A 423 2.82 -10.53 8.85
CA LEU A 423 3.94 -9.59 9.03
C LEU A 423 5.16 -10.25 9.70
N SER A 424 5.11 -11.51 10.09
CA SER A 424 6.12 -12.11 10.97
C SER A 424 7.51 -12.20 10.33
N GLY A 425 7.57 -12.40 9.01
CA GLY A 425 8.83 -12.36 8.25
C GLY A 425 9.48 -10.97 8.20
N LEU A 426 8.68 -9.90 8.13
CA LEU A 426 9.16 -8.51 8.22
C LEU A 426 9.61 -8.16 9.64
N ALA A 427 8.82 -8.55 10.64
CA ALA A 427 9.17 -8.41 12.05
C ALA A 427 10.50 -9.12 12.36
N LYS A 428 10.70 -10.35 11.87
CA LYS A 428 11.95 -11.09 12.00
C LYS A 428 13.12 -10.34 11.37
N ALA A 429 12.99 -9.89 10.12
CA ALA A 429 14.05 -9.16 9.42
C ALA A 429 14.44 -7.86 10.15
N MET A 430 13.47 -7.11 10.66
CA MET A 430 13.74 -5.89 11.44
C MET A 430 14.37 -6.20 12.82
N GLU A 431 13.90 -7.24 13.52
CA GLU A 431 14.48 -7.72 14.78
C GLU A 431 15.95 -8.15 14.60
N GLU A 432 16.27 -8.88 13.52
CA GLU A 432 17.63 -9.28 13.14
C GLU A 432 18.53 -8.10 12.73
N CYS A 433 17.98 -7.08 12.05
CA CYS A 433 18.74 -5.89 11.61
C CYS A 433 18.95 -4.83 12.70
N THR A 434 18.03 -4.72 13.68
CA THR A 434 18.03 -3.63 14.68
C THR A 434 18.34 -4.10 16.11
N GLY A 435 18.25 -5.41 16.39
CA GLY A 435 18.33 -5.97 17.75
C GLY A 435 17.10 -5.67 18.62
N GLN A 436 16.03 -5.10 18.06
CA GLN A 436 14.83 -4.70 18.80
C GLN A 436 13.88 -5.88 19.00
N LYS A 437 13.54 -6.18 20.26
CA LYS A 437 12.58 -7.25 20.58
C LYS A 437 11.17 -6.89 20.09
N TYR A 438 10.59 -7.76 19.26
CA TYR A 438 9.21 -7.67 18.84
C TYR A 438 8.23 -8.11 19.94
N VAL A 439 7.10 -7.42 20.06
CA VAL A 439 6.02 -7.69 21.02
C VAL A 439 4.65 -7.36 20.43
N ALA A 440 3.91 -8.39 19.99
CA ALA A 440 2.52 -8.30 19.49
C ALA A 440 2.25 -7.15 18.48
N GLY A 441 3.10 -6.98 17.47
CA GLY A 441 2.97 -5.92 16.47
C GLY A 441 3.66 -4.59 16.80
N LEU A 442 4.31 -4.50 17.96
CA LEU A 442 5.06 -3.33 18.46
C LEU A 442 6.52 -3.68 18.78
N TRP A 443 7.35 -2.67 19.06
CA TRP A 443 8.77 -2.81 19.42
C TRP A 443 9.03 -2.46 20.88
N LYS A 444 9.68 -3.34 21.66
CA LYS A 444 9.79 -3.18 23.14
C LYS A 444 10.36 -1.82 23.57
N PHE A 445 11.43 -1.33 22.92
CA PHE A 445 12.06 -0.05 23.28
C PHE A 445 11.16 1.16 22.97
N HIS A 446 10.29 1.06 21.96
CA HIS A 446 9.43 2.15 21.49
C HIS A 446 7.95 1.92 21.82
N LEU A 447 7.66 1.13 22.86
CA LEU A 447 6.29 0.82 23.30
C LEU A 447 5.49 2.08 23.67
N GLY A 448 6.11 3.09 24.27
CA GLY A 448 5.43 4.36 24.60
C GLY A 448 4.77 5.00 23.37
N TYR A 449 5.48 5.06 22.24
CA TYR A 449 4.92 5.50 20.97
C TYR A 449 3.96 4.44 20.38
N GLY A 450 4.36 3.17 20.41
CA GLY A 450 3.57 2.07 19.83
C GLY A 450 2.19 1.87 20.43
N LEU A 451 2.02 2.20 21.72
CA LEU A 451 0.73 2.13 22.42
C LEU A 451 -0.26 3.22 21.97
N LEU A 452 0.20 4.34 21.41
CA LEU A 452 -0.62 5.49 21.03
C LEU A 452 -1.35 5.34 19.67
N TRP A 453 -1.47 4.10 19.17
CA TRP A 453 -2.31 3.82 18.01
C TRP A 453 -3.78 4.15 18.30
N ARG A 454 -4.55 4.49 17.26
CA ARG A 454 -5.99 4.76 17.32
C ARG A 454 -6.70 4.17 16.12
N ARG A 455 -8.00 3.91 16.22
CA ARG A 455 -8.79 3.52 15.04
C ARG A 455 -8.98 4.69 14.05
N SER A 456 -9.40 4.34 12.84
CA SER A 456 -9.97 5.29 11.87
C SER A 456 -11.36 5.82 12.28
N GLU A 457 -12.04 6.53 11.39
CA GLU A 457 -13.44 6.94 11.57
C GLU A 457 -14.40 5.74 11.72
N GLN A 458 -14.04 4.56 11.20
CA GLN A 458 -14.85 3.36 11.36
C GLN A 458 -14.49 2.61 12.66
N TRP A 459 -15.52 2.20 13.41
CA TRP A 459 -15.40 1.30 14.56
C TRP A 459 -14.61 0.02 14.21
N LEU A 460 -13.70 -0.38 15.11
CA LEU A 460 -13.08 -1.70 15.02
C LEU A 460 -14.05 -2.78 15.50
N ARG A 461 -13.79 -4.03 15.09
CA ARG A 461 -14.64 -5.19 15.38
C ARG A 461 -13.86 -6.28 16.12
N LYS A 462 -14.55 -7.04 16.97
CA LYS A 462 -13.97 -8.26 17.58
C LYS A 462 -13.74 -9.31 16.49
N PRO A 463 -12.62 -10.06 16.50
CA PRO A 463 -12.43 -11.19 15.61
C PRO A 463 -13.56 -12.22 15.81
N GLY A 464 -14.13 -12.74 14.72
CA GLY A 464 -15.19 -13.74 14.79
C GLY A 464 -14.78 -15.02 15.54
N ASP A 465 -13.48 -15.32 15.52
CA ASP A 465 -12.87 -16.50 16.13
C ASP A 465 -12.33 -16.25 17.57
N GLY A 466 -12.65 -15.09 18.18
CA GLY A 466 -12.32 -14.78 19.58
C GLY A 466 -10.99 -14.05 19.79
N TYR A 467 -10.17 -14.52 20.73
CA TYR A 467 -8.91 -13.86 21.10
C TYR A 467 -7.83 -14.05 20.02
N ARG A 468 -7.08 -12.97 19.72
CA ARG A 468 -5.99 -12.97 18.73
C ARG A 468 -4.70 -12.32 19.23
N ALA A 469 -4.81 -11.23 19.98
CA ALA A 469 -3.70 -10.49 20.56
C ALA A 469 -4.16 -9.70 21.81
N PRO A 470 -3.26 -9.27 22.69
CA PRO A 470 -3.58 -8.48 23.88
C PRO A 470 -4.27 -7.14 23.53
N SER A 471 -5.11 -6.58 24.40
CA SER A 471 -5.89 -5.36 24.06
C SER A 471 -5.04 -4.15 23.69
N TRP A 472 -3.82 -4.06 24.22
CA TRP A 472 -2.85 -3.02 23.89
C TRP A 472 -2.24 -3.15 22.47
N SER A 473 -2.37 -4.30 21.82
CA SER A 473 -1.95 -4.51 20.43
C SER A 473 -3.00 -3.99 19.45
N TRP A 474 -2.57 -3.27 18.42
CA TRP A 474 -3.40 -2.86 17.29
C TRP A 474 -4.00 -4.05 16.52
N ALA A 475 -3.42 -5.24 16.65
CA ALA A 475 -3.91 -6.47 16.01
C ALA A 475 -5.01 -7.17 16.82
N SER A 476 -5.38 -6.68 18.01
CA SER A 476 -6.45 -7.28 18.83
C SER A 476 -7.82 -7.24 18.15
N LEU A 477 -8.14 -6.14 17.45
CA LEU A 477 -9.41 -5.89 16.77
C LEU A 477 -9.23 -5.77 15.25
N GLU A 478 -10.35 -5.74 14.51
CA GLU A 478 -10.39 -5.70 13.04
C GLU A 478 -10.85 -4.36 12.50
N GLY A 479 -10.05 -3.77 11.60
CA GLY A 479 -10.30 -2.49 10.93
C GLY A 479 -9.00 -1.73 10.64
N ARG A 480 -9.11 -0.54 10.04
CA ARG A 480 -7.98 0.39 9.82
C ARG A 480 -7.66 1.12 11.12
N VAL A 481 -6.39 1.06 11.52
CA VAL A 481 -5.79 1.89 12.57
C VAL A 481 -4.86 2.94 11.95
N PHE A 482 -4.61 4.00 12.70
CA PHE A 482 -3.51 4.92 12.52
C PHE A 482 -2.56 4.75 13.70
N MET A 483 -1.31 4.44 13.42
CA MET A 483 -0.21 4.57 14.38
C MET A 483 0.21 6.06 14.45
N PRO A 484 1.03 6.47 15.43
CA PRO A 484 1.50 7.86 15.48
C PRO A 484 2.55 8.16 14.40
N GLU A 485 2.38 9.29 13.73
CA GLU A 485 3.23 9.76 12.61
C GLU A 485 4.38 10.66 13.11
N ILE A 486 5.56 10.60 12.49
CA ILE A 486 6.72 11.48 12.82
C ILE A 486 6.29 12.94 12.91
N ALA A 487 5.58 13.44 11.89
CA ALA A 487 5.19 14.84 11.78
C ALA A 487 4.31 15.33 12.94
N THR A 488 3.62 14.42 13.64
CA THR A 488 2.80 14.73 14.81
C THR A 488 3.57 14.70 16.13
N MET A 489 4.63 13.88 16.22
CA MET A 489 5.39 13.60 17.44
C MET A 489 6.78 14.26 17.51
N VAL A 490 7.33 14.66 16.37
CA VAL A 490 8.58 15.42 16.24
C VAL A 490 8.41 16.62 15.28
N PRO A 491 7.48 17.56 15.52
CA PRO A 491 7.57 18.89 14.91
C PRO A 491 8.91 19.55 15.27
N TYR A 492 9.50 20.30 14.33
CA TYR A 492 10.76 21.02 14.55
C TYR A 492 10.68 21.89 15.83
N GLY A 493 11.36 21.44 16.90
CA GLY A 493 11.44 22.14 18.18
C GLY A 493 10.43 21.73 19.28
N ASN A 494 9.67 20.64 19.15
CA ASN A 494 8.74 20.21 20.21
C ASN A 494 8.58 18.69 20.30
N GLU A 495 9.55 18.03 20.94
CA GLU A 495 9.59 16.58 21.15
C GLU A 495 8.53 16.07 22.14
N MET A 496 8.13 14.80 21.97
CA MET A 496 7.21 14.10 22.86
C MET A 496 7.96 13.27 23.92
N GLU A 497 7.89 13.73 25.17
CA GLU A 497 8.36 13.02 26.37
C GLU A 497 7.43 11.84 26.69
N ILE A 498 8.00 10.65 26.93
CA ILE A 498 7.25 9.46 27.35
C ILE A 498 7.06 9.48 28.87
N MET A 499 5.81 9.31 29.32
CA MET A 499 5.38 9.43 30.72
C MET A 499 5.10 8.06 31.39
N ILE A 500 5.61 6.97 30.82
CA ILE A 500 5.44 5.60 31.33
C ILE A 500 6.76 4.81 31.36
N ASP A 501 7.01 4.11 32.47
CA ASP A 501 8.08 3.12 32.58
C ASP A 501 7.55 1.73 32.22
N ILE A 502 8.10 1.07 31.21
CA ILE A 502 7.78 -0.33 30.90
C ILE A 502 8.54 -1.26 31.87
N VAL A 503 7.86 -1.70 32.92
CA VAL A 503 8.41 -2.60 33.96
C VAL A 503 8.62 -4.01 33.39
N ASP A 504 7.63 -4.53 32.66
CA ASP A 504 7.73 -5.82 31.96
C ASP A 504 6.79 -5.89 30.75
N VAL A 505 7.11 -6.76 29.79
CA VAL A 505 6.21 -7.10 28.68
C VAL A 505 6.45 -8.54 28.23
N HIS A 506 5.37 -9.33 28.26
CA HIS A 506 5.38 -10.74 27.91
C HIS A 506 4.29 -11.04 26.88
N THR A 507 4.57 -12.01 26.01
CA THR A 507 3.68 -12.50 24.96
C THR A 507 3.92 -13.99 24.82
N THR A 508 2.86 -14.78 24.88
CA THR A 508 2.89 -16.25 24.76
C THR A 508 2.45 -16.62 23.34
N PRO A 509 3.32 -17.20 22.51
CA PRO A 509 2.95 -17.64 21.17
C PRO A 509 1.90 -18.76 21.22
N LEU A 510 1.08 -18.85 20.17
CA LEU A 510 0.11 -19.93 19.99
C LEU A 510 0.76 -21.14 19.29
N GLY A 511 1.59 -20.87 18.28
CA GLY A 511 2.35 -21.83 17.47
C GLY A 511 3.83 -21.45 17.32
N LEU A 512 4.51 -21.94 16.28
CA LEU A 512 5.98 -21.89 16.17
C LEU A 512 6.66 -20.51 16.05
N ASP A 513 6.02 -19.47 15.47
CA ASP A 513 6.65 -18.14 15.35
C ASP A 513 6.35 -17.25 16.57
N PRO A 514 7.36 -16.77 17.34
CA PRO A 514 7.14 -15.80 18.40
C PRO A 514 6.61 -14.43 17.93
N ARG A 515 6.68 -14.13 16.63
CA ARG A 515 6.07 -12.93 16.02
C ARG A 515 4.68 -13.19 15.40
N GLY A 516 4.21 -14.44 15.46
CA GLY A 516 2.96 -14.89 14.82
C GLY A 516 1.73 -14.80 15.73
N MET A 517 0.89 -15.83 15.69
CA MET A 517 -0.33 -15.93 16.50
C MET A 517 -0.02 -15.97 17.99
N LEU A 518 -0.85 -15.34 18.82
CA LEU A 518 -0.66 -15.25 20.27
C LEU A 518 -1.77 -15.97 21.04
N ARG A 519 -1.36 -16.67 22.11
CA ARG A 519 -2.24 -17.32 23.09
C ARG A 519 -2.62 -16.39 24.24
N SER A 520 -1.68 -15.52 24.64
CA SER A 520 -1.86 -14.49 25.67
C SER A 520 -0.73 -13.47 25.62
N GLY A 521 -0.85 -12.37 26.39
CA GLY A 521 0.25 -11.44 26.63
C GLY A 521 -0.17 -10.31 27.58
N TYR A 522 0.81 -9.62 28.15
CA TYR A 522 0.58 -8.47 29.03
C TYR A 522 1.69 -7.43 28.87
N ILE A 523 1.38 -6.17 29.17
CA ILE A 523 2.37 -5.15 29.54
C ILE A 523 2.15 -4.80 31.00
N LYS A 524 3.22 -4.80 31.80
CA LYS A 524 3.25 -4.21 33.13
C LYS A 524 4.01 -2.90 33.04
N LEU A 525 3.37 -1.80 33.40
CA LEU A 525 3.96 -0.46 33.33
C LEU A 525 3.71 0.33 34.61
N LYS A 526 4.53 1.35 34.82
CA LYS A 526 4.29 2.41 35.79
C LYS A 526 3.92 3.69 35.04
N GLY A 527 2.97 4.46 35.55
CA GLY A 527 2.58 5.72 34.93
C GLY A 527 1.47 6.43 35.70
N LYS A 528 1.21 7.69 35.32
CA LYS A 528 0.14 8.47 35.95
C LYS A 528 -1.24 8.02 35.49
N LEU A 529 -2.03 7.51 36.44
CA LEU A 529 -3.40 7.08 36.22
C LEU A 529 -4.37 8.10 36.82
N LYS A 530 -5.45 8.41 36.11
CA LYS A 530 -6.55 9.23 36.63
C LYS A 530 -7.87 8.60 36.24
N VAL A 531 -8.83 8.54 37.16
CA VAL A 531 -10.19 8.11 36.84
C VAL A 531 -10.75 8.99 35.71
N ALA A 532 -11.26 8.36 34.65
CA ALA A 532 -11.99 9.02 33.58
C ALA A 532 -13.41 9.29 34.08
N ASP A 533 -13.52 10.33 34.91
CA ASP A 533 -14.68 10.54 35.74
C ASP A 533 -15.94 10.93 34.95
N SER A 534 -17.07 10.43 35.46
CA SER A 534 -18.42 10.74 35.01
C SER A 534 -19.03 11.94 35.75
N ARG A 535 -18.49 12.32 36.93
CA ARG A 535 -19.18 13.17 37.92
C ARG A 535 -18.25 14.14 38.68
N VAL A 536 -17.60 15.03 37.92
CA VAL A 536 -16.91 16.28 38.35
C VAL A 536 -15.57 16.08 39.09
N ASP A 537 -14.49 16.52 38.47
CA ASP A 537 -13.15 16.62 39.08
C ASP A 537 -13.18 17.52 40.34
N PRO A 538 -12.89 16.99 41.55
CA PRO A 538 -12.90 17.77 42.79
C PRO A 538 -11.88 18.92 42.82
N ALA A 539 -10.82 18.85 42.01
CA ALA A 539 -9.82 19.91 41.86
C ALA A 539 -10.21 20.97 40.81
N THR A 540 -11.37 20.82 40.14
CA THR A 540 -11.87 21.73 39.11
C THR A 540 -13.42 21.83 39.08
N PRO A 541 -14.09 22.32 40.15
CA PRO A 541 -15.55 22.45 40.18
C PRO A 541 -16.10 23.29 39.03
N GLY A 542 -17.12 22.79 38.32
CA GLY A 542 -17.84 23.52 37.28
C GLY A 542 -17.56 23.11 35.83
N HIS A 543 -16.67 22.13 35.57
CA HIS A 543 -16.60 21.50 34.24
C HIS A 543 -17.85 20.62 34.00
N LYS A 544 -18.47 20.75 32.82
CA LYS A 544 -19.64 19.94 32.39
C LYS A 544 -19.17 18.75 31.53
N TRP A 545 -20.04 17.75 31.31
CA TRP A 545 -19.67 16.50 30.64
C TRP A 545 -20.46 16.24 29.34
N PHE A 546 -19.81 15.53 28.41
CA PHE A 546 -20.33 14.93 27.18
C PHE A 546 -21.36 15.74 26.35
N ALA A 547 -20.89 16.33 25.25
CA ALA A 547 -21.66 16.25 24.01
C ALA A 547 -21.48 14.83 23.43
N LYS A 548 -22.58 14.11 23.12
CA LYS A 548 -22.50 13.01 22.16
C LYS A 548 -22.45 13.63 20.77
N TYR A 549 -21.26 13.73 20.17
CA TYR A 549 -21.14 14.30 18.83
C TYR A 549 -21.90 13.46 17.80
N GLN A 550 -22.41 14.11 16.75
CA GLN A 550 -23.09 13.45 15.65
C GLN A 550 -22.20 12.38 14.99
N ASN A 551 -22.82 11.36 14.43
CA ASN A 551 -22.18 10.14 13.90
C ASN A 551 -21.48 9.26 14.96
N GLY A 552 -21.44 9.67 16.24
CA GLY A 552 -21.34 8.75 17.38
C GLY A 552 -19.96 8.15 17.68
N LEU A 553 -18.87 8.89 17.44
CA LEU A 553 -17.51 8.32 17.38
C LEU A 553 -16.46 8.96 18.31
N ALA A 554 -16.84 9.87 19.21
CA ALA A 554 -15.93 10.56 20.13
C ALA A 554 -16.59 10.89 21.48
N VAL A 555 -15.77 11.08 22.52
CA VAL A 555 -16.14 11.74 23.78
C VAL A 555 -15.26 12.97 23.95
N ASP A 556 -15.89 14.15 23.91
CA ASP A 556 -15.21 15.43 24.03
C ASP A 556 -15.08 15.85 25.50
N PHE A 557 -13.93 16.43 25.86
CA PHE A 557 -13.71 17.03 27.17
C PHE A 557 -14.05 18.51 27.08
N LEU A 558 -15.03 18.98 27.87
CA LEU A 558 -15.46 20.38 27.88
C LEU A 558 -14.95 21.11 29.11
N ASN A 559 -14.59 22.39 28.95
CA ASN A 559 -14.29 23.29 30.05
C ASN A 559 -15.57 23.93 30.64
N TYR A 560 -15.41 24.91 31.54
CA TYR A 560 -16.55 25.58 32.19
C TYR A 560 -17.32 26.57 31.28
N ASN A 561 -16.72 26.98 30.14
CA ASN A 561 -17.35 27.78 29.08
C ASN A 561 -18.03 26.89 28.00
N ASP A 562 -18.01 25.57 28.16
CA ASP A 562 -18.40 24.56 27.15
C ASP A 562 -17.48 24.51 25.90
N GLU A 563 -16.20 24.94 26.03
CA GLU A 563 -15.15 24.82 24.99
C GLU A 563 -14.39 23.48 25.08
N MET A 564 -13.84 22.98 23.97
CA MET A 564 -13.32 21.60 23.85
C MET A 564 -11.81 21.50 24.15
N VAL A 565 -11.45 21.11 25.38
CA VAL A 565 -10.05 20.95 25.81
C VAL A 565 -9.38 19.66 25.33
N GLY A 566 -10.12 18.65 24.88
CA GLY A 566 -9.58 17.37 24.42
C GLY A 566 -10.63 16.36 23.95
N VAL A 567 -10.16 15.19 23.49
CA VAL A 567 -10.99 14.15 22.87
C VAL A 567 -10.52 12.75 23.25
N ALA A 568 -11.46 11.84 23.50
CA ALA A 568 -11.24 10.40 23.59
C ALA A 568 -11.96 9.63 22.46
N TYR A 569 -11.27 8.65 21.90
CA TYR A 569 -11.74 7.75 20.85
C TYR A 569 -11.73 6.31 21.39
N PHE A 570 -12.91 5.74 21.62
CA PHE A 570 -13.03 4.30 21.87
C PHE A 570 -12.63 3.49 20.63
N ASP A 571 -12.04 2.31 20.81
CA ASP A 571 -11.63 1.44 19.71
C ASP A 571 -12.83 0.71 19.07
N GLU A 572 -13.83 0.33 19.86
CA GLU A 572 -15.08 -0.31 19.43
C GLU A 572 -16.33 0.39 20.02
N GLU A 573 -17.52 0.04 19.53
CA GLU A 573 -18.78 0.70 19.90
C GLU A 573 -19.15 0.44 21.38
N TYR A 574 -18.80 1.40 22.23
CA TYR A 574 -18.93 1.28 23.68
C TYR A 574 -20.38 1.44 24.16
N HIS A 575 -20.96 0.35 24.64
CA HIS A 575 -22.32 0.28 25.18
C HIS A 575 -22.30 0.33 26.71
N SER A 576 -22.92 1.36 27.32
CA SER A 576 -23.01 1.51 28.78
C SER A 576 -23.87 0.41 29.42
N GLY A 577 -23.21 -0.61 29.97
CA GLY A 577 -23.81 -1.69 30.76
C GLY A 577 -24.24 -1.25 32.16
N LYS A 578 -25.06 -2.06 32.85
CA LYS A 578 -25.65 -1.69 34.16
C LYS A 578 -24.69 -1.76 35.36
N GLU A 579 -23.46 -2.23 35.18
CA GLU A 579 -22.44 -2.34 36.22
C GLU A 579 -21.20 -1.53 35.81
N GLU A 580 -21.38 -0.21 35.69
CA GLU A 580 -20.33 0.72 35.25
C GLU A 580 -19.16 0.76 36.26
N ARG A 581 -18.09 0.03 35.96
CA ARG A 581 -16.79 0.34 36.54
C ARG A 581 -16.26 1.62 35.90
N PRO A 582 -15.63 2.53 36.67
CA PRO A 582 -15.07 3.74 36.10
C PRO A 582 -13.95 3.41 35.11
N LEU A 583 -14.00 4.03 33.93
CA LEU A 583 -12.87 4.04 33.00
C LEU A 583 -11.72 4.87 33.60
N HIS A 584 -10.51 4.72 33.06
CA HIS A 584 -9.32 5.43 33.52
C HIS A 584 -8.52 5.97 32.33
N TYR A 585 -7.93 7.16 32.49
CA TYR A 585 -6.93 7.72 31.59
C TYR A 585 -5.53 7.40 32.10
N LEU A 586 -4.68 6.84 31.24
CA LEU A 586 -3.24 6.70 31.46
C LEU A 586 -2.51 7.74 30.62
N GLN A 587 -1.73 8.63 31.25
CA GLN A 587 -0.83 9.54 30.51
C GLN A 587 0.35 8.74 29.96
N VAL A 588 0.49 8.67 28.63
CA VAL A 588 1.57 7.89 27.98
C VAL A 588 2.67 8.78 27.42
N ALA A 589 2.32 9.96 26.89
CA ALA A 589 3.29 10.93 26.41
C ALA A 589 2.77 12.37 26.51
N ARG A 590 3.66 13.36 26.56
CA ARG A 590 3.32 14.80 26.50
C ARG A 590 4.36 15.59 25.72
N ARG A 591 3.99 16.78 25.23
CA ARG A 591 4.93 17.70 24.60
C ARG A 591 5.84 18.34 25.64
N LEU A 592 7.15 18.33 25.39
CA LEU A 592 8.14 18.90 26.31
C LEU A 592 7.91 20.41 26.53
N MET A 593 7.62 21.16 25.46
CA MET A 593 7.39 22.61 25.51
C MET A 593 5.94 23.00 25.83
N GLU A 594 5.01 22.04 25.79
CA GLU A 594 3.58 22.24 26.06
C GLU A 594 3.02 21.09 26.93
N PRO A 595 3.42 20.94 28.21
CA PRO A 595 3.08 19.75 29.02
C PRO A 595 1.58 19.46 29.20
N SER A 596 0.72 20.44 28.96
CA SER A 596 -0.74 20.29 28.95
C SER A 596 -1.30 19.65 27.68
N ARG A 597 -0.52 19.57 26.59
CA ARG A 597 -0.78 18.73 25.40
C ARG A 597 -0.19 17.33 25.64
N TRP A 598 -1.05 16.39 26.00
CA TRP A 598 -0.67 15.01 26.29
C TRP A 598 -1.50 14.01 25.46
N HIS A 599 -0.99 12.79 25.34
CA HIS A 599 -1.57 11.65 24.63
C HIS A 599 -1.56 10.43 25.57
N GLY A 600 -2.59 9.60 25.50
CA GLY A 600 -2.81 8.53 26.47
C GLY A 600 -3.76 7.44 26.01
N LEU A 601 -3.99 6.49 26.93
CA LEU A 601 -4.92 5.38 26.74
C LEU A 601 -6.19 5.58 27.57
N LEU A 602 -7.31 5.11 27.02
CA LEU A 602 -8.54 4.88 27.77
C LEU A 602 -8.59 3.41 28.18
N LEU A 603 -8.69 3.16 29.48
CA LEU A 603 -8.57 1.85 30.11
C LEU A 603 -9.84 1.46 30.89
N GLU A 604 -10.21 0.19 30.81
CA GLU A 604 -11.31 -0.44 31.55
C GLU A 604 -10.73 -1.42 32.59
N PRO A 605 -11.11 -1.35 33.88
CA PRO A 605 -10.58 -2.25 34.92
C PRO A 605 -11.23 -3.65 34.89
N THR A 606 -10.38 -4.67 34.87
CA THR A 606 -10.79 -6.09 34.93
C THR A 606 -11.23 -6.51 36.34
N ASP A 607 -11.57 -7.79 36.52
CA ASP A 607 -11.82 -8.38 37.85
C ASP A 607 -10.55 -8.52 38.69
N GLU A 608 -9.37 -8.50 38.07
CA GLU A 608 -8.08 -8.57 38.76
C GLU A 608 -7.57 -7.18 39.17
N LYS A 609 -7.12 -7.05 40.42
CA LYS A 609 -6.65 -5.78 40.98
C LYS A 609 -5.45 -5.22 40.19
N ASN A 610 -5.52 -3.93 39.85
CA ASN A 610 -4.53 -3.20 39.04
C ASN A 610 -4.32 -3.79 37.61
N GLN A 611 -5.23 -4.64 37.12
CA GLN A 611 -5.23 -5.14 35.74
C GLN A 611 -6.37 -4.49 34.94
N PHE A 612 -6.04 -4.03 33.74
CA PHE A 612 -6.90 -3.27 32.85
C PHE A 612 -6.89 -3.84 31.44
N ARG A 613 -7.90 -3.48 30.65
CA ARG A 613 -7.93 -3.62 29.20
C ARG A 613 -7.87 -2.24 28.57
N ARG A 614 -7.17 -2.09 27.45
CA ARG A 614 -7.32 -0.93 26.58
C ARG A 614 -8.70 -0.99 25.91
N VAL A 615 -9.41 0.13 25.92
CA VAL A 615 -10.67 0.33 25.19
C VAL A 615 -10.66 1.57 24.29
N GLY A 616 -9.58 2.36 24.28
CA GLY A 616 -9.43 3.52 23.39
C GLY A 616 -8.12 4.30 23.57
N PHE A 617 -8.05 5.40 22.84
CA PHE A 617 -6.97 6.41 22.86
C PHE A 617 -7.55 7.80 23.21
N CYS A 618 -6.78 8.66 23.88
CA CYS A 618 -7.19 10.02 24.21
C CYS A 618 -6.06 11.05 24.12
N ARG A 619 -6.43 12.32 23.91
CA ARG A 619 -5.49 13.47 23.86
C ARG A 619 -6.15 14.79 24.27
N THR A 620 -5.35 15.81 24.55
CA THR A 620 -5.79 17.21 24.69
C THR A 620 -5.50 18.04 23.42
N GLU A 621 -6.37 19.01 23.12
CA GLU A 621 -6.36 19.81 21.88
C GLU A 621 -5.99 21.28 22.11
N GLU A 622 -6.40 21.86 23.24
CA GLU A 622 -6.19 23.28 23.57
C GLU A 622 -4.83 23.55 24.25
N PHE A 623 -4.66 24.79 24.73
CA PHE A 623 -3.73 25.14 25.81
C PHE A 623 -4.47 25.13 27.17
N PRO A 624 -4.63 23.99 27.88
CA PRO A 624 -4.87 24.06 29.31
C PRO A 624 -3.68 24.79 29.96
N SER A 625 -3.97 25.77 30.82
CA SER A 625 -2.95 26.52 31.60
C SER A 625 -2.36 25.71 32.77
N ARG A 626 -2.60 24.39 32.79
CA ARG A 626 -2.35 23.47 33.91
C ARG A 626 -2.09 22.06 33.40
N ASP A 627 -1.15 21.33 34.02
CA ASP A 627 -0.97 19.90 33.79
C ASP A 627 -2.15 19.11 34.42
N TRP A 628 -2.87 18.37 33.58
CA TRP A 628 -4.08 17.59 33.93
C TRP A 628 -3.78 16.43 34.91
N PHE A 629 -2.53 15.95 34.89
CA PHE A 629 -2.00 14.87 35.72
C PHE A 629 -1.04 15.39 36.81
N ALA A 630 -1.01 16.70 37.07
CA ALA A 630 -0.21 17.27 38.17
C ALA A 630 -0.55 16.64 39.54
N ASN A 631 -1.85 16.35 39.75
CA ASN A 631 -2.39 15.77 40.99
C ASN A 631 -2.63 14.25 40.90
N ALA A 632 -2.11 13.58 39.86
CA ALA A 632 -2.29 12.14 39.68
C ALA A 632 -1.06 11.35 40.15
N ASP A 633 -1.30 10.33 40.97
CA ASP A 633 -0.26 9.42 41.45
C ASP A 633 0.25 8.50 40.34
N GLU A 634 1.50 8.04 40.48
CA GLU A 634 2.09 7.05 39.58
C GLU A 634 1.79 5.63 40.08
N GLU A 635 0.85 4.95 39.42
CA GLU A 635 0.50 3.57 39.73
C GLU A 635 1.31 2.58 38.89
N THR A 636 1.52 1.38 39.43
CA THR A 636 1.97 0.21 38.65
C THR A 636 0.74 -0.62 38.27
N ILE A 637 0.51 -0.77 36.97
CA ILE A 637 -0.65 -1.45 36.41
C ILE A 637 -0.22 -2.53 35.40
N MET A 638 -1.15 -3.44 35.09
CA MET A 638 -1.03 -4.42 34.02
C MET A 638 -2.10 -4.18 32.96
N ILE A 639 -1.76 -4.28 31.68
CA ILE A 639 -2.70 -4.23 30.55
C ILE A 639 -2.64 -5.57 29.81
N VAL A 640 -3.79 -6.20 29.56
CA VAL A 640 -3.96 -7.55 28.98
C VAL A 640 -4.79 -7.57 27.70
#